data_AF-A0A9E3UA03-F1
#
_entry.id   AF-A0A9E3UA03-F1
#
_cell.length_a   1.000
_cell.length_b   1.000
_cell.length_c   1.000
_cell.angle_alpha   90.00
_cell.angle_beta   90.00
_cell.angle_gamma   90.00
#
_symmetry.space_group_name_H-M   'P 1'
#
loop_
_entity.id
_entity.type
_entity.pdbx_description
1 polymer ?
#
loop_
_entity_poly.entity_id
_entity_poly.type
_entity_poly.pdbx_seq_one_letter_code
_entity_poly.pdbx_strand_id
1 'polypeptide(L)'
;MSSRAIALSALCVVAPACAGGGSGPRSPEPPRIGASDATPHGLPTAGPASYGPFPDDDDARDPSRAPRALVFRARGFPTVDAPAIEDGVLDAALAGLPVARADSPSELSSRLRLRDVDVLVLPYGSAFPVEAWPRIRSFLRRGGGLVVLGGAPFQEPVRSEVSGGFVREARQNAFAHDLLLGPAEPIARPAGAKTELAIAADADSGFSATFPDAKTTWALTLKLATQKDMPDEHGSAGPRDAVARPLVHVVDAGGTPRGCPLLEIDHHRGDAAGARWVLATSDARLDAGVVRAIVSRALEGAVELRAQPVRAAIEPGEPAQIRVTQRRFVPRREETPSLARVTVRDDRGKQVFAGEATLAGMPESRTAIVTVRERLPPGLYHVTTEMNAGPSGAHPRVARSGFVVRDEKLFTSAPKLSVGRDWLRKDGKAFPVIGTTYMASDVHRKFLFEPNPHLWDADFSAMEKRGINFVRTGLWTAWTRAMLDPGAIDEGVLSALDAFIHTAARHGIVVCFNLFAFLPASFTADNAYLDPRAIDGQRELLTILASRYRGNGWIHWDLINEPSYAPRSALWKTRPVGDEHEKRAWASWVRARHGDDPARLRALWHDPSPNPMSLPVEDDFSAGFVQVHRRPRKLRDFREFAEDVVAGWAARMRDVLRAAGGDPLVTLGQDEGGIYERPTQQLLAASLDYTAVHTWWNNDDLLWDGVMTKVPEKASLHQETGIMRLEDIDGAPWRTPDAAARLLERKVAYAFAGRGAGVVQWAWNINPYMPIDMESTIGLFRPDGTAKPELDVMTTAAAFLKTAAPLLDDFEPDPVVLVIPHARAFLGPEAAFSPAPGKTAPIEATRIVVRALAERFGVVPTAISDLRLTAARLKDAKLVIVPAPEVLDEGAAKALLDASRSGAKILVTGAVEGDSYGSATPSLRALGVLGNSRPVTMHEKSAWSPSGWVTFGDLAQEYVRRADKASVSSLSAGGLTVWHEPIPIELARDREPIVKLLEAALAGARIATSPGDWGLAARALLAPRAILIAVVNERPEPATRRVIAEGRSFDVPVSALGARLVLVDRATGRVAASTPGDPVALVR
;
A
#
# COMPACT_ATOMS: atom_id res chain seq x y z
N MET A 1 -8.93 51.12 -26.19
CA MET A 1 -10.17 51.91 -26.16
C MET A 1 -11.20 51.09 -25.40
N SER A 2 -11.16 51.17 -24.06
CA SER A 2 -11.95 52.03 -23.16
C SER A 2 -13.22 51.30 -22.68
N SER A 3 -13.18 50.63 -21.51
CA SER A 3 -13.54 51.15 -20.15
C SER A 3 -15.06 51.09 -19.91
N ARG A 4 -15.64 50.65 -18.79
CA ARG A 4 -15.37 50.75 -17.32
C ARG A 4 -16.12 49.56 -16.64
N ALA A 5 -15.75 48.88 -15.54
CA ALA A 5 -15.19 49.20 -14.21
C ALA A 5 -16.18 49.88 -13.21
N ILE A 6 -16.33 49.24 -12.03
CA ILE A 6 -16.62 49.67 -10.62
C ILE A 6 -17.32 48.46 -9.94
N ALA A 7 -16.87 47.71 -8.93
CA ALA A 7 -15.89 47.78 -7.83
C ALA A 7 -16.41 48.28 -6.45
N LEU A 8 -15.94 47.57 -5.41
CA LEU A 8 -15.90 47.81 -3.95
C LEU A 8 -17.15 47.50 -3.09
N SER A 9 -17.06 47.13 -1.80
CA SER A 9 -16.07 46.54 -0.84
C SER A 9 -16.61 46.75 0.60
N ALA A 10 -16.00 46.04 1.57
CA ALA A 10 -15.90 46.28 3.03
C ALA A 10 -16.94 45.58 3.95
N LEU A 11 -16.58 44.70 4.90
CA LEU A 11 -15.78 44.82 6.16
C LEU A 11 -16.38 45.76 7.22
N CYS A 12 -16.82 45.20 8.37
CA CYS A 12 -16.30 45.54 9.71
C CYS A 12 -17.05 44.86 10.90
N VAL A 13 -16.24 44.21 11.74
CA VAL A 13 -16.20 44.10 13.22
C VAL A 13 -17.18 44.94 14.05
N VAL A 14 -17.81 44.35 15.09
CA VAL A 14 -18.02 44.95 16.44
C VAL A 14 -18.17 43.85 17.53
N ALA A 15 -17.48 44.01 18.66
CA ALA A 15 -17.80 43.47 20.00
C ALA A 15 -17.89 44.67 21.00
N PRO A 16 -18.06 44.49 22.32
CA PRO A 16 -19.23 44.07 23.13
C PRO A 16 -19.71 45.19 24.10
N ALA A 17 -20.83 45.04 24.82
CA ALA A 17 -21.10 45.78 26.09
C ALA A 17 -22.32 45.28 26.89
N CYS A 18 -22.26 45.53 28.21
CA CYS A 18 -23.01 44.97 29.33
C CYS A 18 -24.33 45.70 29.74
N ALA A 19 -25.18 45.03 30.54
CA ALA A 19 -25.55 45.38 31.94
C ALA A 19 -27.06 45.44 32.32
N GLY A 20 -27.40 44.76 33.44
CA GLY A 20 -28.50 45.04 34.41
C GLY A 20 -29.76 44.16 34.29
N GLY A 21 -30.37 43.56 35.33
CA GLY A 21 -30.13 43.47 36.78
C GLY A 21 -31.40 42.98 37.54
N GLY A 22 -31.22 42.17 38.61
CA GLY A 22 -32.18 41.86 39.71
C GLY A 22 -33.15 40.69 39.48
N SER A 23 -33.53 39.79 40.43
CA SER A 23 -33.30 39.55 41.87
C SER A 23 -33.81 38.12 42.20
N GLY A 24 -33.17 37.34 43.09
CA GLY A 24 -33.58 35.94 43.45
C GLY A 24 -34.74 35.85 44.45
N PRO A 25 -34.91 34.78 45.26
CA PRO A 25 -34.39 33.39 45.17
C PRO A 25 -35.49 32.32 45.38
N ARG A 26 -35.20 31.02 45.15
CA ARG A 26 -35.64 29.83 45.93
C ARG A 26 -35.38 28.53 45.17
N SER A 27 -34.57 27.65 45.78
CA SER A 27 -34.52 26.21 45.49
C SER A 27 -35.80 25.53 46.01
N PRO A 28 -36.26 24.44 45.37
CA PRO A 28 -35.94 23.12 45.92
C PRO A 28 -35.61 22.05 44.84
N GLU A 29 -34.83 21.03 45.24
CA GLU A 29 -34.66 19.73 44.53
C GLU A 29 -36.02 19.08 44.19
N PRO A 30 -36.15 18.31 43.08
CA PRO A 30 -35.76 16.86 43.02
C PRO A 30 -35.42 16.37 41.58
N PRO A 31 -35.48 15.07 41.22
CA PRO A 31 -34.64 13.92 41.58
C PRO A 31 -33.80 13.38 40.38
N ARG A 32 -32.96 12.37 40.65
CA ARG A 32 -32.10 11.64 39.70
C ARG A 32 -32.85 11.10 38.47
N ILE A 33 -32.32 11.38 37.26
CA ILE A 33 -32.53 10.60 36.02
C ILE A 33 -31.19 10.52 35.26
N GLY A 34 -30.93 9.35 34.68
CA GLY A 34 -29.63 8.88 34.18
C GLY A 34 -29.04 9.59 32.96
N ALA A 35 -27.77 9.27 32.75
CA ALA A 35 -26.91 9.74 31.68
C ALA A 35 -27.50 9.48 30.28
N SER A 36 -27.44 10.49 29.43
CA SER A 36 -27.49 10.36 27.97
C SER A 36 -26.27 11.07 27.39
N ASP A 37 -25.41 10.29 26.75
CA ASP A 37 -24.27 10.75 25.96
C ASP A 37 -24.74 11.67 24.82
N ALA A 38 -24.26 12.91 24.81
CA ALA A 38 -24.38 13.81 23.68
C ALA A 38 -23.05 13.84 22.92
N THR A 39 -23.00 13.11 21.81
CA THR A 39 -21.95 13.19 20.78
C THR A 39 -22.19 14.42 19.90
N PRO A 40 -21.17 15.26 19.60
CA PRO A 40 -21.29 16.27 18.56
C PRO A 40 -20.85 15.69 17.20
N HIS A 41 -21.87 15.39 16.38
CA HIS A 41 -21.93 15.46 14.92
C HIS A 41 -20.74 15.01 14.07
N GLY A 42 -20.81 13.74 13.64
CA GLY A 42 -20.21 13.27 12.41
C GLY A 42 -20.94 13.80 11.18
N LEU A 43 -20.16 14.08 10.13
CA LEU A 43 -20.68 14.19 8.76
C LEU A 43 -21.39 12.87 8.40
N PRO A 44 -22.56 12.92 7.75
CA PRO A 44 -23.27 11.70 7.39
C PRO A 44 -22.41 10.94 6.38
N THR A 45 -21.97 9.74 6.77
CA THR A 45 -21.70 8.69 5.79
C THR A 45 -22.98 8.55 4.98
N ALA A 46 -22.92 8.85 3.68
CA ALA A 46 -23.99 8.51 2.78
C ALA A 46 -24.09 6.99 2.80
N GLY A 47 -24.99 6.45 3.63
CA GLY A 47 -25.43 5.08 3.50
C GLY A 47 -25.94 4.87 2.07
N PRO A 48 -25.87 3.64 1.53
CA PRO A 48 -26.44 3.35 0.23
C PRO A 48 -27.89 3.83 0.26
N ALA A 49 -28.29 4.66 -0.71
CA ALA A 49 -29.67 5.13 -0.85
C ALA A 49 -30.60 3.93 -0.70
N SER A 50 -31.29 3.85 0.44
CA SER A 50 -32.24 2.79 0.72
C SER A 50 -33.54 3.14 0.01
N TYR A 51 -33.62 2.77 -1.27
CA TYR A 51 -34.91 2.36 -1.78
C TYR A 51 -35.32 1.16 -0.92
N GLY A 52 -36.26 1.38 0.01
CA GLY A 52 -36.74 0.36 0.94
C GLY A 52 -37.20 -0.90 0.20
N PRO A 53 -37.30 -2.04 0.91
CA PRO A 53 -37.83 -3.26 0.31
C PRO A 53 -39.19 -2.95 -0.35
N PHE A 54 -39.38 -3.44 -1.58
CA PHE A 54 -40.73 -3.55 -2.12
C PHE A 54 -41.60 -4.26 -1.05
N PRO A 55 -42.76 -3.72 -0.69
CA PRO A 55 -43.57 -4.27 0.39
C PRO A 55 -43.94 -5.74 0.11
N ASP A 56 -43.76 -6.59 1.12
CA ASP A 56 -44.33 -7.95 1.28
C ASP A 56 -44.60 -8.73 -0.01
N ASP A 57 -43.56 -9.07 -0.77
CA ASP A 57 -43.66 -10.11 -1.78
C ASP A 57 -42.91 -11.34 -1.27
N ASP A 58 -43.65 -12.41 -1.00
CA ASP A 58 -43.13 -13.75 -0.68
C ASP A 58 -42.38 -14.30 -1.92
N ASP A 59 -41.16 -13.80 -2.11
CA ASP A 59 -40.28 -14.01 -3.26
C ASP A 59 -39.04 -14.80 -2.83
N ALA A 60 -39.26 -15.90 -2.13
CA ALA A 60 -38.24 -16.87 -1.74
C ALA A 60 -38.02 -17.93 -2.84
N ARG A 61 -36.80 -18.47 -2.93
CA ARG A 61 -36.50 -19.57 -3.85
C ARG A 61 -37.32 -20.81 -3.49
N ASP A 62 -37.92 -21.45 -4.48
CA ASP A 62 -38.51 -22.79 -4.33
C ASP A 62 -37.44 -23.87 -4.63
N PRO A 63 -36.86 -24.53 -3.61
CA PRO A 63 -35.82 -25.54 -3.81
C PRO A 63 -36.37 -26.88 -4.36
N SER A 64 -37.70 -27.04 -4.45
CA SER A 64 -38.33 -28.24 -5.01
C SER A 64 -38.45 -28.19 -6.54
N ARG A 65 -38.37 -26.99 -7.12
CA ARG A 65 -38.39 -26.76 -8.57
C ARG A 65 -37.02 -27.01 -9.18
N ALA A 66 -36.98 -27.56 -10.40
CA ALA A 66 -35.75 -27.61 -11.19
C ALA A 66 -35.28 -26.18 -11.55
N PRO A 67 -33.96 -25.87 -11.51
CA PRO A 67 -33.46 -24.52 -11.81
C PRO A 67 -33.96 -24.01 -13.17
N ARG A 68 -34.37 -22.74 -13.26
CA ARG A 68 -34.97 -22.13 -14.46
C ARG A 68 -34.35 -20.78 -14.73
N ALA A 69 -34.02 -20.48 -15.99
CA ALA A 69 -33.53 -19.15 -16.37
C ALA A 69 -34.65 -18.26 -16.94
N LEU A 70 -34.56 -16.95 -16.74
CA LEU A 70 -35.33 -15.95 -17.46
C LEU A 70 -34.42 -15.21 -18.43
N VAL A 71 -34.75 -15.24 -19.72
CA VAL A 71 -34.00 -14.54 -20.76
C VAL A 71 -34.72 -13.25 -21.12
N PHE A 72 -34.05 -12.12 -20.96
CA PHE A 72 -34.55 -10.85 -21.47
C PHE A 72 -34.19 -10.72 -22.95
N ARG A 73 -35.19 -10.66 -23.82
CA ARG A 73 -35.01 -10.53 -25.27
C ARG A 73 -36.08 -9.61 -25.86
N ALA A 74 -35.80 -8.32 -25.86
CA ALA A 74 -36.64 -7.30 -26.48
C ALA A 74 -36.20 -6.97 -27.92
N ARG A 75 -37.18 -6.83 -28.82
CA ARG A 75 -36.93 -6.46 -30.22
C ARG A 75 -36.40 -5.03 -30.29
N GLY A 76 -35.27 -4.84 -30.97
CA GLY A 76 -34.66 -3.51 -31.14
C GLY A 76 -33.86 -3.00 -29.94
N PHE A 77 -33.71 -3.81 -28.88
CA PHE A 77 -32.84 -3.46 -27.76
C PHE A 77 -31.36 -3.52 -28.20
N PRO A 78 -30.54 -2.51 -27.91
CA PRO A 78 -29.17 -2.43 -28.41
C PRO A 78 -28.23 -3.40 -27.68
N THR A 79 -27.24 -3.92 -28.41
CA THR A 79 -26.07 -4.59 -27.83
C THR A 79 -24.90 -3.60 -27.86
N VAL A 80 -24.16 -3.48 -26.75
CA VAL A 80 -23.03 -2.55 -26.61
C VAL A 80 -21.80 -3.32 -26.16
N ASP A 81 -20.62 -2.96 -26.69
CA ASP A 81 -19.32 -3.59 -26.37
C ASP A 81 -19.23 -5.10 -26.66
N ALA A 82 -20.16 -5.63 -27.47
CA ALA A 82 -20.15 -7.01 -27.95
C ALA A 82 -20.91 -7.14 -29.28
N PRO A 83 -20.63 -8.17 -30.09
CA PRO A 83 -21.48 -8.53 -31.23
C PRO A 83 -22.88 -8.94 -30.75
N ALA A 84 -23.92 -8.53 -31.49
CA ALA A 84 -25.28 -8.99 -31.21
C ALA A 84 -25.37 -10.52 -31.35
N ILE A 85 -25.93 -11.18 -30.34
CA ILE A 85 -26.24 -12.62 -30.42
C ILE A 85 -27.47 -12.78 -31.32
N GLU A 86 -27.32 -13.49 -32.43
CA GLU A 86 -28.39 -13.76 -33.37
C GLU A 86 -29.48 -14.63 -32.73
N ASP A 87 -30.76 -14.39 -33.06
CA ASP A 87 -31.89 -15.12 -32.47
C ASP A 87 -31.77 -16.63 -32.66
N GLY A 88 -31.39 -17.09 -33.86
CA GLY A 88 -31.19 -18.51 -34.14
C GLY A 88 -30.08 -19.16 -33.29
N VAL A 89 -29.03 -18.39 -32.95
CA VAL A 89 -27.94 -18.85 -32.09
C VAL A 89 -28.41 -18.99 -30.64
N LEU A 90 -29.12 -17.96 -30.14
CA LEU A 90 -29.66 -17.97 -28.78
C LEU A 90 -30.72 -19.08 -28.61
N ASP A 91 -31.63 -19.23 -29.58
CA ASP A 91 -32.66 -20.26 -29.57
C ASP A 91 -32.05 -21.68 -29.57
N ALA A 92 -31.03 -21.91 -30.40
CA ALA A 92 -30.30 -23.18 -30.42
C ALA A 92 -29.55 -23.46 -29.11
N ALA A 93 -28.94 -22.42 -28.52
CA ALA A 93 -28.23 -22.53 -27.24
C ALA A 93 -29.17 -22.93 -26.09
N LEU A 94 -30.39 -22.41 -26.10
CA LEU A 94 -31.36 -22.58 -25.02
C LEU A 94 -32.31 -23.78 -25.21
N ALA A 95 -32.30 -24.42 -26.39
CA ALA A 95 -33.18 -25.54 -26.69
C ALA A 95 -33.07 -26.67 -25.63
N GLY A 96 -34.20 -27.08 -25.05
CA GLY A 96 -34.24 -28.13 -24.02
C GLY A 96 -33.72 -27.71 -22.64
N LEU A 97 -33.29 -26.45 -22.45
CA LEU A 97 -33.05 -25.90 -21.12
C LEU A 97 -34.36 -25.35 -20.53
N PRO A 98 -34.55 -25.41 -19.20
CA PRO A 98 -35.68 -24.80 -18.53
C PRO A 98 -35.55 -23.27 -18.57
N VAL A 99 -36.13 -22.64 -19.59
CA VAL A 99 -36.05 -21.19 -19.79
C VAL A 99 -37.43 -20.55 -19.99
N ALA A 100 -37.61 -19.38 -19.38
CA ALA A 100 -38.69 -18.45 -19.67
C ALA A 100 -38.13 -17.24 -20.43
N ARG A 101 -39.00 -16.48 -21.10
CA ARG A 101 -38.63 -15.24 -21.81
C ARG A 101 -39.39 -14.04 -21.26
N ALA A 102 -38.75 -12.88 -21.33
CA ALA A 102 -39.36 -11.57 -21.17
C ALA A 102 -39.02 -10.71 -22.38
N ASP A 103 -40.03 -10.16 -23.06
CA ASP A 103 -39.88 -9.42 -24.32
C ASP A 103 -39.84 -7.89 -24.16
N SER A 104 -40.05 -7.40 -22.94
CA SER A 104 -40.07 -5.98 -22.59
C SER A 104 -39.54 -5.74 -21.16
N PRO A 105 -39.01 -4.54 -20.84
CA PRO A 105 -38.57 -4.22 -19.47
C PRO A 105 -39.66 -4.38 -18.40
N SER A 106 -40.92 -4.10 -18.76
CA SER A 106 -42.07 -4.32 -17.88
C SER A 106 -42.33 -5.80 -17.62
N GLU A 107 -42.28 -6.63 -18.67
CA GLU A 107 -42.46 -8.07 -18.51
C GLU A 107 -41.31 -8.67 -17.69
N LEU A 108 -40.06 -8.23 -17.93
CA LEU A 108 -38.89 -8.62 -17.13
C LEU A 108 -39.12 -8.29 -15.65
N SER A 109 -39.57 -7.08 -15.35
CA SER A 109 -39.85 -6.65 -13.98
C SER A 109 -40.93 -7.49 -13.30
N SER A 110 -41.97 -7.89 -14.05
CA SER A 110 -43.06 -8.69 -13.49
C SER A 110 -42.71 -10.17 -13.26
N ARG A 111 -41.87 -10.75 -14.14
CA ARG A 111 -41.51 -12.17 -14.16
C ARG A 111 -40.24 -12.51 -13.39
N LEU A 112 -39.34 -11.57 -13.14
CA LEU A 112 -38.04 -11.82 -12.50
C LEU A 112 -38.20 -12.03 -10.98
N ARG A 113 -38.79 -13.16 -10.60
CA ARG A 113 -39.13 -13.56 -9.23
C ARG A 113 -38.35 -14.81 -8.84
N LEU A 114 -37.69 -14.81 -7.68
CA LEU A 114 -36.85 -15.91 -7.22
C LEU A 114 -37.64 -17.20 -6.99
N ARG A 115 -38.92 -17.08 -6.62
CA ARG A 115 -39.84 -18.24 -6.59
C ARG A 115 -40.02 -18.88 -7.97
N ASP A 116 -40.00 -18.06 -9.01
CA ASP A 116 -40.28 -18.48 -10.38
C ASP A 116 -38.99 -18.85 -11.14
N VAL A 117 -37.91 -18.10 -11.02
CA VAL A 117 -36.70 -18.28 -11.81
C VAL A 117 -35.46 -18.14 -10.93
N ASP A 118 -34.35 -18.75 -11.34
CA ASP A 118 -33.10 -18.80 -10.58
C ASP A 118 -31.99 -17.97 -11.22
N VAL A 119 -32.03 -17.78 -12.54
CA VAL A 119 -30.96 -17.10 -13.30
C VAL A 119 -31.57 -16.07 -14.25
N LEU A 120 -31.03 -14.85 -14.27
CA LEU A 120 -31.30 -13.85 -15.30
C LEU A 120 -30.25 -13.96 -16.42
N VAL A 121 -30.67 -13.99 -17.68
CA VAL A 121 -29.76 -13.96 -18.85
C VAL A 121 -29.95 -12.66 -19.63
N LEU A 122 -28.87 -11.89 -19.78
CA LEU A 122 -28.79 -10.64 -20.53
C LEU A 122 -27.87 -10.80 -21.76
N PRO A 123 -28.42 -10.88 -23.00
CA PRO A 123 -27.65 -11.11 -24.22
C PRO A 123 -27.20 -9.81 -24.93
N TYR A 124 -26.95 -8.73 -24.17
CA TYR A 124 -26.81 -7.36 -24.71
C TYR A 124 -25.47 -6.68 -24.41
N GLY A 125 -24.46 -7.44 -24.01
CA GLY A 125 -23.16 -6.90 -23.66
C GLY A 125 -23.25 -5.95 -22.46
N SER A 126 -22.74 -4.73 -22.62
CA SER A 126 -22.82 -3.68 -21.58
C SER A 126 -24.21 -3.09 -21.35
N ALA A 127 -25.14 -3.29 -22.27
CA ALA A 127 -26.45 -2.68 -22.24
C ALA A 127 -27.43 -3.44 -21.33
N PHE A 128 -28.21 -2.72 -20.53
CA PHE A 128 -29.24 -3.30 -19.66
C PHE A 128 -30.47 -2.38 -19.52
N PRO A 129 -31.68 -2.95 -19.30
CA PRO A 129 -32.91 -2.16 -19.21
C PRO A 129 -33.00 -1.44 -17.86
N VAL A 130 -32.82 -0.11 -17.87
CA VAL A 130 -32.69 0.70 -16.64
C VAL A 130 -34.00 0.73 -15.84
N GLU A 131 -35.15 0.65 -16.49
CA GLU A 131 -36.46 0.62 -15.81
C GLU A 131 -36.67 -0.67 -14.99
N ALA A 132 -36.04 -1.77 -15.41
CA ALA A 132 -36.08 -3.03 -14.67
C ALA A 132 -35.02 -3.11 -13.57
N TRP A 133 -34.13 -2.11 -13.44
CA TRP A 133 -33.03 -2.13 -12.49
C TRP A 133 -33.46 -2.40 -11.03
N PRO A 134 -34.50 -1.75 -10.46
CA PRO A 134 -34.91 -2.04 -9.09
C PRO A 134 -35.24 -3.52 -8.87
N ARG A 135 -35.86 -4.17 -9.88
CA ARG A 135 -36.19 -5.58 -9.84
C ARG A 135 -34.95 -6.47 -10.02
N ILE A 136 -34.09 -6.15 -10.99
CA ILE A 136 -32.83 -6.87 -11.25
C ILE A 136 -31.97 -6.87 -9.97
N ARG A 137 -31.70 -5.68 -9.42
CA ARG A 137 -30.94 -5.50 -8.19
C ARG A 137 -31.52 -6.33 -7.04
N SER A 138 -32.83 -6.27 -6.85
CA SER A 138 -33.53 -6.97 -5.77
C SER A 138 -33.47 -8.50 -5.93
N PHE A 139 -33.64 -9.00 -7.15
CA PHE A 139 -33.50 -10.42 -7.48
C PHE A 139 -32.08 -10.94 -7.22
N LEU A 140 -31.06 -10.21 -7.68
CA LEU A 140 -29.66 -10.57 -7.49
C LEU A 140 -29.28 -10.61 -6.00
N ARG A 141 -29.65 -9.57 -5.22
CA ARG A 141 -29.39 -9.52 -3.77
C ARG A 141 -30.08 -10.62 -2.97
N ARG A 142 -31.18 -11.19 -3.46
CA ARG A 142 -31.87 -12.34 -2.83
C ARG A 142 -31.29 -13.71 -3.20
N GLY A 143 -30.23 -13.77 -4.01
CA GLY A 143 -29.59 -15.03 -4.41
C GLY A 143 -29.81 -15.41 -5.86
N GLY A 144 -30.45 -14.56 -6.67
CA GLY A 144 -30.60 -14.76 -8.11
C GLY A 144 -29.25 -14.85 -8.83
N GLY A 145 -29.08 -15.89 -9.65
CA GLY A 145 -27.94 -16.04 -10.56
C GLY A 145 -28.03 -15.09 -11.74
N LEU A 146 -26.89 -14.88 -12.40
CA LEU A 146 -26.76 -13.90 -13.49
C LEU A 146 -25.91 -14.46 -14.61
N VAL A 147 -26.33 -14.21 -15.85
CA VAL A 147 -25.53 -14.39 -17.05
C VAL A 147 -25.55 -13.08 -17.82
N VAL A 148 -24.36 -12.53 -18.10
CA VAL A 148 -24.18 -11.41 -19.02
C VAL A 148 -23.32 -11.88 -20.17
N LEU A 149 -23.86 -11.79 -21.39
CA LEU A 149 -23.17 -12.24 -22.60
C LEU A 149 -22.54 -11.04 -23.31
N GLY A 150 -21.26 -10.79 -23.02
CA GLY A 150 -20.43 -9.78 -23.68
C GLY A 150 -20.18 -8.52 -22.85
N GLY A 151 -19.24 -7.70 -23.30
CA GLY A 151 -19.04 -6.31 -22.85
C GLY A 151 -18.62 -6.14 -21.39
N ALA A 152 -18.75 -4.90 -20.89
CA ALA A 152 -18.62 -4.53 -19.49
C ALA A 152 -20.01 -4.52 -18.81
N PRO A 153 -20.34 -5.48 -17.92
CA PRO A 153 -21.67 -5.61 -17.32
C PRO A 153 -22.17 -4.32 -16.65
N PHE A 154 -23.42 -3.95 -16.94
CA PHE A 154 -24.13 -2.82 -16.32
C PHE A 154 -23.49 -1.43 -16.49
N GLN A 155 -22.71 -1.21 -17.55
CA GLN A 155 -22.13 0.11 -17.81
C GLN A 155 -22.97 1.02 -18.71
N GLU A 156 -23.90 0.45 -19.49
CA GLU A 156 -24.72 1.21 -20.44
C GLU A 156 -26.23 1.08 -20.12
N PRO A 157 -26.81 2.03 -19.37
CA PRO A 157 -28.25 2.04 -19.13
C PRO A 157 -29.01 2.31 -20.43
N VAL A 158 -30.12 1.60 -20.63
CA VAL A 158 -31.01 1.76 -21.77
C VAL A 158 -32.44 1.90 -21.28
N ARG A 159 -33.12 2.96 -21.70
CA ARG A 159 -34.54 3.18 -21.45
C ARG A 159 -35.39 2.98 -22.70
N SER A 160 -36.61 2.52 -22.52
CA SER A 160 -37.70 2.57 -23.49
C SER A 160 -38.15 4.00 -23.75
N GLU A 161 -38.54 4.26 -25.00
CA GLU A 161 -39.25 5.49 -25.39
C GLU A 161 -40.75 5.26 -25.48
N VAL A 162 -41.52 6.32 -25.26
CA VAL A 162 -42.99 6.34 -25.45
C VAL A 162 -43.38 5.98 -26.89
N SER A 163 -42.51 6.28 -27.86
CA SER A 163 -42.65 5.97 -29.29
C SER A 163 -42.47 4.49 -29.65
N GLY A 164 -42.05 3.63 -28.71
CA GLY A 164 -41.83 2.20 -28.94
C GLY A 164 -40.40 1.80 -29.33
N GLY A 165 -39.40 2.63 -29.03
CA GLY A 165 -37.97 2.37 -29.24
C GLY A 165 -37.15 2.28 -27.95
N PHE A 166 -35.82 2.19 -28.09
CA PHE A 166 -34.87 2.21 -26.97
C PHE A 166 -33.81 3.28 -27.18
N VAL A 167 -33.47 4.00 -26.11
CA VAL A 167 -32.42 5.02 -26.09
C VAL A 167 -31.37 4.65 -25.05
N ARG A 168 -30.11 4.71 -25.49
CA ARG A 168 -28.95 4.61 -24.62
C ARG A 168 -28.81 5.89 -23.80
N GLU A 169 -28.64 5.74 -22.50
CA GLU A 169 -28.31 6.83 -21.60
C GLU A 169 -26.79 7.00 -21.47
N ALA A 170 -26.34 7.94 -20.64
CA ALA A 170 -24.92 8.13 -20.41
C ALA A 170 -24.31 6.88 -19.76
N ARG A 171 -23.19 6.41 -20.32
CA ARG A 171 -22.36 5.36 -19.74
C ARG A 171 -21.91 5.75 -18.35
N GLN A 172 -21.99 4.84 -17.38
CA GLN A 172 -21.64 5.11 -15.98
C GLN A 172 -21.27 3.84 -15.22
N ASN A 173 -20.53 3.97 -14.12
CA ASN A 173 -20.09 2.84 -13.29
C ASN A 173 -21.07 2.51 -12.14
N ALA A 174 -21.99 3.42 -11.79
CA ALA A 174 -22.78 3.34 -10.57
C ALA A 174 -23.57 2.02 -10.41
N PHE A 175 -24.13 1.49 -11.50
CA PHE A 175 -24.90 0.24 -11.47
C PHE A 175 -24.01 -0.99 -11.25
N ALA A 176 -22.84 -1.05 -11.89
CA ALA A 176 -21.86 -2.10 -11.66
C ALA A 176 -21.25 -2.00 -10.24
N HIS A 177 -21.03 -0.77 -9.74
CA HIS A 177 -20.57 -0.51 -8.37
C HIS A 177 -21.55 -0.99 -7.31
N ASP A 178 -22.86 -0.80 -7.51
CA ASP A 178 -23.89 -1.29 -6.59
C ASP A 178 -23.93 -2.83 -6.48
N LEU A 179 -23.36 -3.53 -7.47
CA LEU A 179 -23.15 -4.99 -7.48
C LEU A 179 -21.71 -5.41 -7.13
N LEU A 180 -20.84 -4.46 -6.78
CA LEU A 180 -19.44 -4.69 -6.42
C LEU A 180 -18.58 -5.27 -7.58
N LEU A 181 -18.96 -4.97 -8.83
CA LEU A 181 -18.33 -5.45 -10.07
C LEU A 181 -17.55 -4.36 -10.84
N GLY A 182 -17.58 -3.12 -10.36
CA GLY A 182 -17.14 -1.96 -11.12
C GLY A 182 -15.95 -1.22 -10.51
N PRO A 183 -15.21 -0.45 -11.32
CA PRO A 183 -15.36 -0.25 -12.76
C PRO A 183 -14.76 -1.42 -13.55
N ALA A 184 -15.06 -1.45 -14.84
CA ALA A 184 -14.52 -2.41 -15.80
C ALA A 184 -13.48 -1.74 -16.71
N GLU A 185 -12.25 -2.26 -16.69
CA GLU A 185 -11.13 -1.73 -17.43
C GLU A 185 -10.95 -2.47 -18.77
N PRO A 186 -10.95 -1.77 -19.92
CA PRO A 186 -10.75 -2.42 -21.21
C PRO A 186 -9.29 -2.85 -21.38
N ILE A 187 -9.09 -4.11 -21.72
CA ILE A 187 -7.78 -4.71 -22.02
C ILE A 187 -7.79 -5.17 -23.47
N ALA A 188 -6.89 -4.60 -24.27
CA ALA A 188 -6.66 -5.05 -25.64
C ALA A 188 -5.94 -6.40 -25.67
N ARG A 189 -6.32 -7.26 -26.60
CA ARG A 189 -5.65 -8.55 -26.82
C ARG A 189 -4.17 -8.32 -27.18
N PRO A 190 -3.20 -8.90 -26.44
CA PRO A 190 -1.80 -8.84 -26.82
C PRO A 190 -1.55 -9.51 -28.18
N ALA A 191 -0.57 -9.01 -28.94
CA ALA A 191 -0.17 -9.62 -30.20
C ALA A 191 0.31 -11.06 -30.00
N GLY A 192 -0.18 -12.00 -30.83
CA GLY A 192 0.18 -13.42 -30.74
C GLY A 192 -0.40 -14.16 -29.52
N ALA A 193 -1.29 -13.53 -28.75
CA ALA A 193 -1.94 -14.17 -27.61
C ALA A 193 -2.89 -15.31 -28.03
N LYS A 194 -3.10 -16.26 -27.12
CA LYS A 194 -4.00 -17.41 -27.30
C LYS A 194 -5.15 -17.34 -26.29
N THR A 195 -6.31 -17.84 -26.69
CA THR A 195 -7.45 -18.02 -25.77
C THR A 195 -7.43 -19.47 -25.29
N GLU A 196 -7.35 -19.66 -23.98
CA GLU A 196 -7.21 -20.97 -23.35
C GLU A 196 -8.12 -21.05 -22.11
N LEU A 197 -8.49 -22.27 -21.71
CA LEU A 197 -9.20 -22.48 -20.46
C LEU A 197 -8.31 -22.02 -19.29
N ALA A 198 -8.88 -21.26 -18.35
CA ALA A 198 -8.14 -20.83 -17.19
C ALA A 198 -7.77 -22.03 -16.33
N ILE A 199 -6.49 -22.13 -15.96
CA ILE A 199 -5.99 -23.17 -15.07
C ILE A 199 -5.88 -22.55 -13.68
N ALA A 200 -6.90 -22.74 -12.85
CA ALA A 200 -6.82 -22.38 -11.44
C ALA A 200 -5.94 -23.40 -10.70
N ALA A 201 -5.01 -22.89 -9.90
CA ALA A 201 -4.06 -23.72 -9.16
C ALA A 201 -4.73 -24.48 -8.02
N ASP A 202 -5.80 -23.95 -7.43
CA ASP A 202 -6.48 -24.47 -6.24
C ASP A 202 -7.73 -25.30 -6.54
N ALA A 203 -8.39 -25.11 -7.69
CA ALA A 203 -9.61 -25.84 -8.04
C ALA A 203 -9.74 -26.08 -9.54
N ASP A 204 -10.57 -27.03 -9.95
CA ASP A 204 -11.02 -27.09 -11.35
C ASP A 204 -12.25 -26.22 -11.58
N SER A 205 -12.30 -25.57 -12.73
CA SER A 205 -13.53 -24.90 -13.14
C SER A 205 -14.56 -25.92 -13.61
N GLY A 206 -14.15 -27.00 -14.29
CA GLY A 206 -15.04 -27.91 -15.00
C GLY A 206 -15.66 -27.31 -16.27
N PHE A 207 -15.27 -26.09 -16.65
CA PHE A 207 -15.66 -25.48 -17.91
C PHE A 207 -14.79 -26.04 -19.05
N SER A 208 -15.41 -26.62 -20.07
CA SER A 208 -14.71 -27.36 -21.13
C SER A 208 -15.04 -26.87 -22.55
N ALA A 209 -15.96 -25.92 -22.69
CA ALA A 209 -16.31 -25.38 -24.00
C ALA A 209 -15.16 -24.54 -24.57
N THR A 210 -14.89 -24.68 -25.87
CA THR A 210 -13.92 -23.84 -26.57
C THR A 210 -14.45 -22.42 -26.66
N PHE A 211 -13.74 -21.47 -26.08
CA PHE A 211 -14.15 -20.07 -26.07
C PHE A 211 -13.53 -19.31 -27.27
N PRO A 212 -14.31 -18.53 -28.03
CA PRO A 212 -13.83 -17.80 -29.19
C PRO A 212 -12.88 -16.67 -28.81
N ASP A 213 -12.00 -16.28 -29.74
CA ASP A 213 -11.10 -15.16 -29.52
C ASP A 213 -11.84 -13.83 -29.35
N ALA A 214 -11.43 -13.07 -28.34
CA ALA A 214 -11.83 -11.67 -28.12
C ALA A 214 -10.73 -10.71 -28.60
N LYS A 215 -11.12 -9.52 -29.08
CA LYS A 215 -10.19 -8.40 -29.32
C LYS A 215 -10.02 -7.56 -28.06
N THR A 216 -11.08 -7.45 -27.26
CA THR A 216 -11.09 -6.71 -26.00
C THR A 216 -11.74 -7.57 -24.92
N THR A 217 -11.10 -7.59 -23.75
CA THR A 217 -11.68 -8.12 -22.52
C THR A 217 -11.83 -6.99 -21.50
N TRP A 218 -12.83 -7.03 -20.64
CA TRP A 218 -13.04 -6.04 -19.59
C TRP A 218 -12.70 -6.63 -18.24
N ALA A 219 -11.59 -6.19 -17.64
CA ALA A 219 -11.20 -6.62 -16.32
C ALA A 219 -12.03 -5.89 -15.25
N LEU A 220 -12.72 -6.64 -14.42
CA LEU A 220 -13.59 -6.09 -13.39
C LEU A 220 -12.79 -5.77 -12.13
N THR A 221 -13.02 -4.59 -11.56
CA THR A 221 -12.64 -4.32 -10.18
C THR A 221 -13.67 -4.95 -9.26
N LEU A 222 -13.27 -5.96 -8.50
CA LEU A 222 -14.17 -6.69 -7.60
C LEU A 222 -13.97 -6.25 -6.15
N LYS A 223 -15.09 -5.92 -5.47
CA LYS A 223 -15.12 -5.60 -4.04
C LYS A 223 -16.05 -6.57 -3.30
N LEU A 224 -15.60 -7.81 -3.14
CA LEU A 224 -16.39 -8.91 -2.59
C LEU A 224 -16.65 -8.80 -1.07
N ALA A 225 -16.18 -7.74 -0.41
CA ALA A 225 -16.53 -7.41 0.97
C ALA A 225 -16.54 -5.89 1.22
N THR A 226 -17.46 -5.42 2.06
CA THR A 226 -17.60 -4.00 2.44
C THR A 226 -17.46 -3.74 3.93
N GLN A 227 -17.36 -4.80 4.75
CA GLN A 227 -17.24 -4.72 6.20
C GLN A 227 -16.04 -5.53 6.67
N LYS A 228 -15.47 -5.15 7.83
CA LYS A 228 -14.40 -5.91 8.50
C LYS A 228 -14.99 -7.13 9.21
N ASP A 229 -14.26 -8.24 9.22
CA ASP A 229 -14.61 -9.40 10.03
C ASP A 229 -14.19 -9.27 11.50
N MET A 230 -13.15 -8.45 11.77
CA MET A 230 -12.67 -8.08 13.10
C MET A 230 -12.72 -6.55 13.25
N PRO A 231 -13.85 -5.96 13.68
CA PRO A 231 -14.07 -4.51 13.68
C PRO A 231 -13.01 -3.70 14.46
N ASP A 232 -12.53 -4.26 15.57
CA ASP A 232 -11.53 -3.63 16.45
C ASP A 232 -10.09 -3.78 15.97
N GLU A 233 -9.87 -4.59 14.93
CA GLU A 233 -8.56 -4.81 14.33
C GLU A 233 -8.42 -3.97 13.06
N HIS A 234 -7.44 -3.06 13.07
CA HIS A 234 -7.12 -2.25 11.90
C HIS A 234 -6.34 -3.08 10.89
N GLY A 235 -6.68 -2.95 9.60
CA GLY A 235 -6.22 -3.89 8.57
C GLY A 235 -7.02 -5.20 8.50
N SER A 236 -8.08 -5.39 9.29
CA SER A 236 -8.90 -6.60 9.15
C SER A 236 -9.46 -6.76 7.73
N ALA A 237 -9.41 -8.00 7.23
CA ALA A 237 -10.06 -8.38 5.98
C ALA A 237 -11.59 -8.42 6.17
N GLY A 238 -12.32 -8.55 5.07
CA GLY A 238 -13.77 -8.77 5.12
C GLY A 238 -14.19 -10.24 5.19
N PRO A 239 -15.50 -10.48 5.36
CA PRO A 239 -16.07 -11.80 5.17
C PRO A 239 -15.88 -12.25 3.70
N ARG A 240 -15.64 -13.54 3.51
CA ARG A 240 -15.47 -14.15 2.18
C ARG A 240 -16.81 -14.71 1.71
N ASP A 241 -17.72 -13.78 1.42
CA ASP A 241 -19.10 -14.09 1.06
C ASP A 241 -19.26 -14.47 -0.42
N ALA A 242 -18.30 -14.12 -1.26
CA ALA A 242 -18.22 -14.55 -2.65
C ALA A 242 -16.80 -14.98 -3.04
N VAL A 243 -16.65 -15.72 -4.14
CA VAL A 243 -15.35 -16.09 -4.73
C VAL A 243 -15.41 -15.91 -6.24
N ALA A 244 -14.45 -15.18 -6.79
CA ALA A 244 -14.28 -15.03 -8.23
C ALA A 244 -13.37 -16.14 -8.78
N ARG A 245 -13.75 -16.74 -9.91
CA ARG A 245 -12.98 -17.78 -10.60
C ARG A 245 -12.93 -17.51 -12.11
N PRO A 246 -11.76 -17.31 -12.71
CA PRO A 246 -11.67 -17.25 -14.16
C PRO A 246 -11.99 -18.61 -14.76
N LEU A 247 -12.77 -18.61 -15.84
CA LEU A 247 -13.06 -19.82 -16.62
C LEU A 247 -12.21 -19.89 -17.89
N VAL A 248 -11.86 -18.74 -18.45
CA VAL A 248 -11.07 -18.59 -19.67
C VAL A 248 -10.08 -17.45 -19.48
N HIS A 249 -8.88 -17.60 -20.04
CA HIS A 249 -7.87 -16.55 -20.12
C HIS A 249 -7.42 -16.31 -21.56
N VAL A 250 -7.02 -15.08 -21.83
CA VAL A 250 -6.16 -14.72 -22.95
C VAL A 250 -4.72 -14.68 -22.43
N VAL A 251 -3.89 -15.61 -22.87
CA VAL A 251 -2.49 -15.75 -22.45
C VAL A 251 -1.55 -15.18 -23.51
N ASP A 252 -0.55 -14.42 -23.08
CA ASP A 252 0.49 -13.91 -23.98
C ASP A 252 1.46 -15.01 -24.43
N ALA A 253 2.43 -14.65 -25.30
CA ALA A 253 3.43 -15.59 -25.81
C ALA A 253 4.31 -16.22 -24.71
N GLY A 254 4.42 -15.57 -23.55
CA GLY A 254 5.14 -16.09 -22.38
C GLY A 254 4.27 -16.93 -21.44
N GLY A 255 3.00 -17.16 -21.79
CA GLY A 255 2.03 -17.90 -20.98
C GLY A 255 1.49 -17.10 -19.79
N THR A 256 1.66 -15.78 -19.77
CA THR A 256 1.08 -14.93 -18.71
C THR A 256 -0.37 -14.58 -19.06
N PRO A 257 -1.36 -14.82 -18.17
CA PRO A 257 -2.73 -14.38 -18.39
C PRO A 257 -2.82 -12.86 -18.42
N ARG A 258 -3.32 -12.27 -19.51
CA ARG A 258 -3.45 -10.82 -19.69
C ARG A 258 -4.90 -10.34 -19.77
N GLY A 259 -5.83 -11.22 -20.15
CA GLY A 259 -7.26 -10.90 -20.19
C GLY A 259 -8.12 -12.07 -19.70
N CYS A 260 -9.30 -11.79 -19.15
CA CYS A 260 -10.27 -12.79 -18.73
C CYS A 260 -11.59 -12.53 -19.46
N PRO A 261 -11.87 -13.26 -20.56
CA PRO A 261 -13.11 -13.07 -21.31
C PRO A 261 -14.33 -13.77 -20.70
N LEU A 262 -14.13 -14.63 -19.70
CA LEU A 262 -15.21 -15.35 -19.01
C LEU A 262 -14.87 -15.55 -17.53
N LEU A 263 -15.63 -14.89 -16.67
CA LEU A 263 -15.49 -14.90 -15.22
C LEU A 263 -16.71 -15.52 -14.54
N GLU A 264 -16.48 -16.36 -13.54
CA GLU A 264 -17.50 -16.87 -12.63
C GLU A 264 -17.36 -16.20 -11.26
N ILE A 265 -18.48 -15.86 -10.62
CA ILE A 265 -18.52 -15.41 -9.22
C ILE A 265 -19.56 -16.25 -8.49
N ASP A 266 -19.09 -17.04 -7.52
CA ASP A 266 -19.96 -17.80 -6.63
C ASP A 266 -20.20 -17.01 -5.35
N HIS A 267 -21.46 -16.70 -5.07
CA HIS A 267 -21.87 -16.09 -3.81
C HIS A 267 -22.20 -17.18 -2.80
N HIS A 268 -21.30 -17.39 -1.86
CA HIS A 268 -21.42 -18.38 -0.81
C HIS A 268 -22.34 -17.92 0.31
N ARG A 269 -22.27 -16.65 0.71
CA ARG A 269 -22.95 -16.11 1.90
C ARG A 269 -23.37 -14.66 1.66
N GLY A 270 -23.94 -14.04 2.69
CA GLY A 270 -24.37 -12.64 2.66
C GLY A 270 -25.50 -12.39 1.68
N ASP A 271 -25.58 -11.16 1.19
CA ASP A 271 -26.45 -10.81 0.07
C ASP A 271 -26.03 -11.64 -1.16
N ALA A 272 -27.03 -12.10 -1.92
CA ALA A 272 -26.86 -13.01 -3.05
C ALA A 272 -26.41 -14.46 -2.73
N ALA A 273 -26.44 -14.90 -1.48
CA ALA A 273 -26.07 -16.28 -1.11
C ALA A 273 -26.75 -17.36 -2.00
N GLY A 274 -25.93 -18.29 -2.49
CA GLY A 274 -26.35 -19.36 -3.40
C GLY A 274 -26.45 -18.97 -4.88
N ALA A 275 -26.20 -17.71 -5.23
CA ALA A 275 -26.12 -17.26 -6.61
C ALA A 275 -24.78 -17.64 -7.27
N ARG A 276 -24.85 -18.00 -8.54
CA ARG A 276 -23.68 -18.02 -9.44
C ARG A 276 -23.87 -16.99 -10.52
N TRP A 277 -22.89 -16.10 -10.69
CA TRP A 277 -22.84 -15.13 -11.77
C TRP A 277 -21.78 -15.57 -12.77
N VAL A 278 -22.14 -15.65 -14.05
CA VAL A 278 -21.21 -15.98 -15.13
C VAL A 278 -21.21 -14.85 -16.14
N LEU A 279 -20.09 -14.14 -16.23
CA LEU A 279 -19.95 -12.88 -16.94
C LEU A 279 -18.97 -13.08 -18.10
N ALA A 280 -19.46 -13.02 -19.33
CA ALA A 280 -18.60 -13.03 -20.52
C ALA A 280 -18.10 -11.61 -20.78
N THR A 281 -17.05 -11.21 -20.06
CA THR A 281 -16.46 -9.87 -20.07
C THR A 281 -15.59 -9.62 -21.31
N SER A 282 -16.14 -9.80 -22.51
CA SER A 282 -15.40 -9.65 -23.78
C SER A 282 -16.29 -9.33 -24.98
N ASP A 283 -15.65 -8.95 -26.09
CA ASP A 283 -16.31 -8.68 -27.37
C ASP A 283 -16.31 -9.91 -28.30
N ALA A 284 -16.05 -11.09 -27.74
CA ALA A 284 -15.99 -12.33 -28.51
C ALA A 284 -17.34 -12.68 -29.14
N ARG A 285 -17.34 -13.20 -30.37
CA ARG A 285 -18.56 -13.68 -31.04
C ARG A 285 -18.92 -15.08 -30.51
N LEU A 286 -19.83 -15.12 -29.55
CA LEU A 286 -20.26 -16.37 -28.90
C LEU A 286 -21.17 -17.21 -29.81
N ASP A 287 -20.86 -18.50 -29.94
CA ASP A 287 -21.72 -19.47 -30.62
C ASP A 287 -22.72 -20.14 -29.67
N ALA A 288 -23.60 -20.97 -30.23
CA ALA A 288 -24.66 -21.63 -29.45
C ALA A 288 -24.11 -22.61 -28.40
N GLY A 289 -22.96 -23.25 -28.67
CA GLY A 289 -22.32 -24.19 -27.75
C GLY A 289 -21.78 -23.49 -26.51
N VAL A 290 -21.08 -22.36 -26.72
CA VAL A 290 -20.54 -21.54 -25.63
C VAL A 290 -21.65 -20.90 -24.81
N VAL A 291 -22.66 -20.32 -25.45
CA VAL A 291 -23.82 -19.73 -24.75
C VAL A 291 -24.54 -20.80 -23.91
N ARG A 292 -24.75 -22.00 -24.46
CA ARG A 292 -25.34 -23.12 -23.70
C ARG A 292 -24.49 -23.47 -22.48
N ALA A 293 -23.16 -23.56 -22.64
CA ALA A 293 -22.26 -23.89 -21.54
C ALA A 293 -22.32 -22.85 -20.42
N ILE A 294 -22.31 -21.56 -20.76
CA ILE A 294 -22.42 -20.44 -19.82
C ILE A 294 -23.75 -20.48 -19.05
N VAL A 295 -24.88 -20.62 -19.75
CA VAL A 295 -26.21 -20.65 -19.12
C VAL A 295 -26.39 -21.89 -18.24
N SER A 296 -25.95 -23.06 -18.73
CA SER A 296 -25.98 -24.31 -17.95
C SER A 296 -25.13 -24.17 -16.68
N ARG A 297 -23.98 -23.52 -16.80
CA ARG A 297 -23.08 -23.27 -15.67
C ARG A 297 -23.71 -22.42 -14.58
N ALA A 298 -24.39 -21.34 -14.95
CA ALA A 298 -25.11 -20.48 -14.00
C ALA A 298 -26.28 -21.23 -13.30
N LEU A 299 -26.98 -22.11 -14.02
CA LEU A 299 -28.08 -22.92 -13.48
C LEU A 299 -27.64 -23.97 -12.45
N GLU A 300 -26.35 -24.30 -12.37
CA GLU A 300 -25.82 -25.16 -11.31
C GLU A 300 -25.94 -24.51 -9.92
N GLY A 301 -25.86 -23.17 -9.85
CA GLY A 301 -25.77 -22.42 -8.59
C GLY A 301 -24.39 -22.51 -7.93
N ALA A 302 -24.17 -21.74 -6.87
CA ALA A 302 -22.89 -21.71 -6.16
C ALA A 302 -22.65 -22.99 -5.35
N VAL A 303 -21.43 -23.52 -5.45
CA VAL A 303 -20.94 -24.65 -4.67
C VAL A 303 -19.53 -24.34 -4.20
N GLU A 304 -19.21 -24.75 -2.98
CA GLU A 304 -17.87 -24.65 -2.43
C GLU A 304 -17.31 -26.05 -2.17
N LEU A 305 -16.11 -26.31 -2.67
CA LEU A 305 -15.31 -27.49 -2.34
C LEU A 305 -13.96 -27.01 -1.80
N ARG A 306 -13.61 -27.46 -0.60
CA ARG A 306 -12.30 -27.17 0.02
C ARG A 306 -11.63 -28.47 0.41
N ALA A 307 -10.33 -28.54 0.15
CA ALA A 307 -9.43 -29.54 0.72
C ALA A 307 -8.34 -28.77 1.47
N GLN A 308 -8.26 -28.92 2.78
CA GLN A 308 -7.33 -28.16 3.63
C GLN A 308 -6.53 -29.11 4.51
N PRO A 309 -5.22 -28.93 4.63
CA PRO A 309 -4.46 -29.67 5.63
C PRO A 309 -4.90 -29.22 7.02
N VAL A 310 -5.03 -30.16 7.96
CA VAL A 310 -5.32 -29.83 9.37
C VAL A 310 -4.09 -29.17 10.01
N ARG A 311 -2.90 -29.69 9.71
CA ARG A 311 -1.59 -29.05 9.93
C ARG A 311 -0.89 -28.94 8.59
N ALA A 312 -0.50 -27.74 8.19
CA ALA A 312 0.12 -27.50 6.88
C ALA A 312 1.57 -27.98 6.82
N ALA A 313 2.25 -28.01 7.97
CA ALA A 313 3.53 -28.67 8.16
C ALA A 313 3.39 -29.77 9.23
N ILE A 314 4.05 -30.90 9.00
CA ILE A 314 4.12 -32.03 9.93
C ILE A 314 5.56 -32.51 10.09
N GLU A 315 5.86 -33.14 11.22
CA GLU A 315 7.16 -33.76 11.46
C GLU A 315 7.30 -35.10 10.72
N PRO A 316 8.52 -35.52 10.35
CA PRO A 316 8.74 -36.82 9.72
C PRO A 316 8.16 -37.99 10.55
N GLY A 317 7.27 -38.76 9.94
CA GLY A 317 6.60 -39.91 10.57
C GLY A 317 5.25 -39.61 11.21
N GLU A 318 4.86 -38.33 11.33
CA GLU A 318 3.49 -37.97 11.70
C GLU A 318 2.51 -38.21 10.52
N PRO A 319 1.25 -38.61 10.78
CA PRO A 319 0.27 -38.73 9.72
C PRO A 319 -0.22 -37.35 9.26
N ALA A 320 -0.35 -37.16 7.95
CA ALA A 320 -1.01 -35.97 7.40
C ALA A 320 -2.53 -36.16 7.44
N GLN A 321 -3.28 -35.07 7.70
CA GLN A 321 -4.73 -35.08 7.71
C GLN A 321 -5.27 -34.00 6.79
N ILE A 322 -6.14 -34.39 5.86
CA ILE A 322 -6.80 -33.49 4.92
C ILE A 322 -8.29 -33.43 5.27
N ARG A 323 -8.75 -32.23 5.64
CA ARG A 323 -10.17 -31.95 5.81
C ARG A 323 -10.76 -31.60 4.45
N VAL A 324 -11.73 -32.39 4.03
CA VAL A 324 -12.52 -32.13 2.82
C VAL A 324 -13.88 -31.59 3.25
N THR A 325 -14.26 -30.42 2.76
CA THR A 325 -15.55 -29.78 3.03
C THR A 325 -16.23 -29.43 1.73
N GLN A 326 -17.47 -29.88 1.56
CA GLN A 326 -18.34 -29.48 0.47
C GLN A 326 -19.54 -28.71 1.05
N ARG A 327 -19.82 -27.53 0.49
CA ARG A 327 -21.02 -26.76 0.84
C ARG A 327 -21.88 -26.53 -0.39
N ARG A 328 -23.19 -26.69 -0.20
CA ARG A 328 -24.23 -26.36 -1.18
C ARG A 328 -25.17 -25.37 -0.54
N PHE A 329 -25.20 -24.16 -1.08
CA PHE A 329 -26.00 -23.10 -0.49
C PHE A 329 -27.49 -23.23 -0.85
N VAL A 330 -27.79 -23.94 -1.95
CA VAL A 330 -29.14 -24.36 -2.34
C VAL A 330 -29.13 -25.85 -2.63
N PRO A 331 -29.38 -26.70 -1.61
CA PRO A 331 -29.42 -28.15 -1.79
C PRO A 331 -30.67 -28.57 -2.58
N ARG A 332 -30.55 -29.65 -3.37
CA ARG A 332 -31.69 -30.26 -4.09
C ARG A 332 -32.25 -31.42 -3.26
N ARG A 333 -33.57 -31.66 -3.32
CA ARG A 333 -34.20 -32.82 -2.65
C ARG A 333 -33.56 -34.12 -3.20
N GLU A 334 -33.26 -35.06 -2.29
CA GLU A 334 -32.71 -36.41 -2.57
C GLU A 334 -31.19 -36.51 -2.90
N GLU A 335 -30.35 -35.56 -2.51
CA GLU A 335 -28.90 -35.71 -2.68
C GLU A 335 -28.26 -36.73 -1.71
N THR A 336 -27.73 -37.83 -2.26
CA THR A 336 -26.94 -38.82 -1.52
C THR A 336 -25.61 -38.24 -1.00
N PRO A 337 -25.07 -38.72 0.13
CA PRO A 337 -23.72 -38.37 0.60
C PRO A 337 -22.69 -38.49 -0.50
N SER A 338 -21.88 -37.45 -0.69
CA SER A 338 -20.89 -37.40 -1.76
C SER A 338 -19.62 -38.13 -1.32
N LEU A 339 -19.04 -38.94 -2.22
CA LEU A 339 -17.76 -39.60 -2.00
C LEU A 339 -16.64 -38.73 -2.55
N ALA A 340 -15.62 -38.46 -1.74
CA ALA A 340 -14.43 -37.72 -2.12
C ALA A 340 -13.25 -38.69 -2.26
N ARG A 341 -12.56 -38.66 -3.40
CA ARG A 341 -11.29 -39.36 -3.63
C ARG A 341 -10.13 -38.40 -3.42
N VAL A 342 -9.30 -38.66 -2.42
CA VAL A 342 -8.11 -37.87 -2.11
C VAL A 342 -6.88 -38.61 -2.61
N THR A 343 -6.10 -37.95 -3.45
CA THR A 343 -4.82 -38.44 -3.98
C THR A 343 -3.70 -37.52 -3.53
N VAL A 344 -2.61 -38.09 -3.01
CA VAL A 344 -1.41 -37.33 -2.62
C VAL A 344 -0.24 -37.73 -3.50
N ARG A 345 0.47 -36.74 -4.03
CA ARG A 345 1.66 -36.89 -4.87
C ARG A 345 2.85 -36.17 -4.26
N ASP A 346 4.04 -36.73 -4.44
CA ASP A 346 5.28 -36.01 -4.17
C ASP A 346 5.60 -34.99 -5.28
N ASP A 347 6.66 -34.21 -5.09
CA ASP A 347 7.15 -33.20 -6.06
C ASP A 347 7.52 -33.77 -7.44
N ARG A 348 7.75 -35.09 -7.54
CA ARG A 348 8.06 -35.76 -8.82
C ARG A 348 6.79 -36.24 -9.52
N GLY A 349 5.62 -35.92 -8.97
CA GLY A 349 4.32 -36.37 -9.45
C GLY A 349 4.00 -37.83 -9.12
N LYS A 350 4.84 -38.51 -8.32
CA LYS A 350 4.58 -39.90 -7.94
C LYS A 350 3.48 -39.93 -6.90
N GLN A 351 2.43 -40.71 -7.17
CA GLN A 351 1.38 -40.97 -6.19
C GLN A 351 1.95 -41.76 -5.00
N VAL A 352 1.80 -41.19 -3.81
CA VAL A 352 2.24 -41.79 -2.54
C VAL A 352 1.07 -42.28 -1.71
N PHE A 353 -0.13 -41.70 -1.90
CA PHE A 353 -1.36 -42.14 -1.24
C PHE A 353 -2.56 -41.93 -2.16
N ALA A 354 -3.57 -42.78 -2.02
CA ALA A 354 -4.92 -42.56 -2.50
C ALA A 354 -5.91 -43.16 -1.51
N GLY A 355 -6.98 -42.44 -1.21
CA GLY A 355 -8.04 -42.89 -0.31
C GLY A 355 -9.37 -42.25 -0.65
N GLU A 356 -10.45 -42.84 -0.15
CA GLU A 356 -11.81 -42.34 -0.34
C GLU A 356 -12.46 -42.04 1.01
N ALA A 357 -13.27 -40.99 1.08
CA ALA A 357 -14.06 -40.67 2.24
C ALA A 357 -15.46 -40.20 1.86
N THR A 358 -16.47 -40.78 2.50
CA THR A 358 -17.85 -40.32 2.39
C THR A 358 -18.01 -39.07 3.25
N LEU A 359 -18.45 -37.96 2.65
CA LEU A 359 -18.68 -36.72 3.39
C LEU A 359 -19.95 -36.83 4.22
N ALA A 360 -19.84 -36.57 5.53
CA ALA A 360 -20.96 -36.63 6.48
C ALA A 360 -21.46 -35.21 6.85
N GLY A 361 -22.74 -35.07 7.16
CA GLY A 361 -23.36 -33.80 7.54
C GLY A 361 -24.70 -33.57 6.83
N MET A 362 -25.25 -32.37 7.00
CA MET A 362 -26.47 -31.93 6.32
C MET A 362 -26.19 -31.68 4.83
N PRO A 363 -27.19 -31.75 3.93
CA PRO A 363 -27.00 -31.48 2.50
C PRO A 363 -26.30 -30.14 2.19
N GLU A 364 -26.49 -29.13 3.04
CA GLU A 364 -25.92 -27.79 2.91
C GLU A 364 -24.42 -27.75 3.20
N SER A 365 -23.93 -28.65 4.07
CA SER A 365 -22.53 -28.68 4.50
C SER A 365 -22.13 -30.08 4.94
N ARG A 366 -21.26 -30.71 4.17
CA ARG A 366 -20.71 -32.04 4.45
C ARG A 366 -19.19 -31.99 4.57
N THR A 367 -18.64 -32.80 5.46
CA THR A 367 -17.20 -32.84 5.72
C THR A 367 -16.71 -34.26 5.99
N ALA A 368 -15.43 -34.51 5.70
CA ALA A 368 -14.69 -35.68 6.15
C ALA A 368 -13.23 -35.32 6.42
N ILE A 369 -12.53 -36.19 7.13
CA ILE A 369 -11.07 -36.11 7.32
C ILE A 369 -10.46 -37.38 6.72
N VAL A 370 -9.56 -37.20 5.75
CA VAL A 370 -8.75 -38.27 5.19
C VAL A 370 -7.38 -38.24 5.85
N THR A 371 -6.95 -39.38 6.40
CA THR A 371 -5.65 -39.51 7.07
C THR A 371 -4.68 -40.28 6.18
N VAL A 372 -3.55 -39.66 5.86
CA VAL A 372 -2.41 -40.25 5.14
C VAL A 372 -1.48 -40.84 6.20
N ARG A 373 -1.37 -42.17 6.26
CA ARG A 373 -0.60 -42.89 7.29
C ARG A 373 0.75 -43.40 6.80
N GLU A 374 1.02 -43.17 5.52
CA GLU A 374 2.27 -43.49 4.86
C GLU A 374 3.42 -42.74 5.53
N ARG A 375 4.58 -43.40 5.65
CA ARG A 375 5.80 -42.72 6.06
C ARG A 375 6.34 -41.92 4.88
N LEU A 376 6.13 -40.61 4.94
CA LEU A 376 6.52 -39.67 3.92
C LEU A 376 7.91 -39.09 4.22
N PRO A 377 8.87 -39.15 3.26
CA PRO A 377 10.12 -38.40 3.37
C PRO A 377 9.88 -36.88 3.47
N PRO A 378 10.84 -36.11 3.99
CA PRO A 378 10.80 -34.65 3.94
C PRO A 378 10.55 -34.10 2.54
N GLY A 379 9.72 -33.07 2.44
CA GLY A 379 9.37 -32.45 1.16
C GLY A 379 7.94 -31.89 1.12
N LEU A 380 7.62 -31.24 0.00
CA LEU A 380 6.27 -30.78 -0.30
C LEU A 380 5.46 -31.93 -0.93
N TYR A 381 4.19 -32.01 -0.54
CA TYR A 381 3.23 -32.96 -1.09
C TYR A 381 2.02 -32.23 -1.62
N HIS A 382 1.56 -32.65 -2.79
CA HIS A 382 0.40 -32.09 -3.47
C HIS A 382 -0.80 -33.00 -3.30
N VAL A 383 -1.92 -32.42 -2.90
CA VAL A 383 -3.18 -33.10 -2.64
C VAL A 383 -4.17 -32.74 -3.73
N THR A 384 -4.79 -33.74 -4.34
CA THR A 384 -5.93 -33.56 -5.24
C THR A 384 -7.13 -34.29 -4.64
N THR A 385 -8.23 -33.58 -4.43
CA THR A 385 -9.50 -34.13 -3.97
C THR A 385 -10.51 -34.05 -5.08
N GLU A 386 -11.03 -35.19 -5.52
CA GLU A 386 -12.01 -35.30 -6.60
C GLU A 386 -13.33 -35.83 -6.04
N MET A 387 -14.43 -35.13 -6.30
CA MET A 387 -15.77 -35.59 -5.94
C MET A 387 -16.28 -36.57 -7.00
N ASN A 388 -16.81 -37.71 -6.56
CA ASN A 388 -17.52 -38.60 -7.48
C ASN A 388 -18.68 -37.87 -8.15
N ALA A 389 -18.92 -38.15 -9.42
CA ALA A 389 -20.03 -37.59 -10.19
C ALA A 389 -21.37 -38.03 -9.57
N GLY A 390 -21.89 -37.25 -8.62
CA GLY A 390 -23.26 -37.39 -8.14
C GLY A 390 -24.25 -36.93 -9.21
N PRO A 391 -25.56 -37.19 -9.03
CA PRO A 391 -26.60 -36.83 -10.00
C PRO A 391 -26.66 -35.34 -10.34
N SER A 392 -26.19 -34.45 -9.45
CA SER A 392 -26.36 -33.00 -9.58
C SER A 392 -25.27 -32.28 -10.38
N GLY A 393 -24.20 -32.96 -10.78
CA GLY A 393 -23.28 -32.41 -11.77
C GLY A 393 -22.35 -31.27 -11.33
N ALA A 394 -22.58 -30.66 -10.16
CA ALA A 394 -22.12 -29.32 -9.80
C ALA A 394 -20.61 -29.19 -9.54
N HIS A 395 -20.08 -28.00 -9.83
CA HIS A 395 -18.66 -27.65 -9.74
C HIS A 395 -18.37 -26.53 -8.74
N PRO A 396 -17.12 -26.41 -8.22
CA PRO A 396 -15.94 -27.23 -8.55
C PRO A 396 -16.05 -28.67 -8.04
N ARG A 397 -15.43 -29.60 -8.78
CA ARG A 397 -15.41 -31.03 -8.42
C ARG A 397 -14.05 -31.48 -7.93
N VAL A 398 -13.01 -30.73 -8.27
CA VAL A 398 -11.65 -30.94 -7.88
C VAL A 398 -11.19 -29.75 -7.03
N ALA A 399 -10.64 -30.05 -5.86
CA ALA A 399 -9.90 -29.11 -5.05
C ALA A 399 -8.45 -29.59 -4.91
N ARG A 400 -7.50 -28.67 -4.99
CA ARG A 400 -6.07 -28.89 -4.87
C ARG A 400 -5.55 -28.16 -3.64
N SER A 401 -4.67 -28.85 -2.92
CA SER A 401 -4.03 -28.34 -1.72
C SER A 401 -2.65 -28.95 -1.57
N GLY A 402 -1.97 -28.68 -0.47
CA GLY A 402 -0.70 -29.31 -0.16
C GLY A 402 -0.42 -29.37 1.33
N PHE A 403 0.64 -30.06 1.69
CA PHE A 403 1.26 -29.99 3.02
C PHE A 403 2.75 -30.28 2.89
N VAL A 404 3.51 -29.85 3.89
CA VAL A 404 4.96 -30.04 3.97
C VAL A 404 5.26 -31.07 5.05
N VAL A 405 6.10 -32.05 4.72
CA VAL A 405 6.84 -32.81 5.73
C VAL A 405 8.14 -32.06 5.96
N ARG A 406 8.39 -31.61 7.20
CA ARG A 406 9.51 -30.72 7.55
C ARG A 406 10.84 -31.27 7.03
N ASP A 407 11.57 -30.41 6.33
CA ASP A 407 12.91 -30.69 5.80
C ASP A 407 14.00 -29.96 6.58
N GLU A 408 14.54 -30.65 7.58
CA GLU A 408 15.58 -30.08 8.44
C GLU A 408 16.85 -29.68 7.67
N LYS A 409 17.13 -30.28 6.50
CA LYS A 409 18.26 -29.86 5.67
C LYS A 409 18.02 -28.51 5.02
N LEU A 410 16.82 -28.28 4.48
CA LEU A 410 16.44 -26.99 3.93
C LEU A 410 16.41 -25.89 5.00
N PHE A 411 15.98 -26.27 6.21
CA PHE A 411 15.94 -25.39 7.37
C PHE A 411 17.36 -25.00 7.84
N THR A 412 18.28 -25.97 7.88
CA THR A 412 19.68 -25.73 8.26
C THR A 412 20.54 -25.14 7.14
N SER A 413 20.11 -25.23 5.87
CA SER A 413 20.76 -24.54 4.74
C SER A 413 20.33 -23.08 4.57
N ALA A 414 19.68 -22.50 5.58
CA ALA A 414 19.26 -21.11 5.57
C ALA A 414 20.45 -20.17 5.35
N PRO A 415 20.28 -19.11 4.54
CA PRO A 415 21.35 -18.17 4.28
C PRO A 415 21.68 -17.36 5.54
N LYS A 416 22.91 -16.86 5.64
CA LYS A 416 23.23 -15.86 6.65
C LYS A 416 22.77 -14.49 6.18
N LEU A 417 21.74 -13.94 6.82
CA LEU A 417 21.34 -12.55 6.61
C LEU A 417 22.16 -11.62 7.50
N SER A 418 22.60 -10.50 6.92
CA SER A 418 23.19 -9.39 7.65
C SER A 418 22.90 -8.07 6.93
N VAL A 419 23.42 -6.97 7.43
CA VAL A 419 23.27 -5.64 6.84
C VAL A 419 24.62 -4.96 6.71
N GLY A 420 24.81 -4.24 5.60
CA GLY A 420 25.86 -3.25 5.42
C GLY A 420 25.31 -1.84 5.54
N ARG A 421 26.07 -0.87 5.02
CA ARG A 421 25.66 0.53 5.04
C ARG A 421 24.56 0.83 4.01
N ASP A 422 24.59 0.16 2.87
CA ASP A 422 23.69 0.43 1.74
C ASP A 422 22.87 -0.81 1.33
N TRP A 423 23.29 -2.00 1.75
CA TRP A 423 22.68 -3.25 1.31
C TRP A 423 22.26 -4.14 2.47
N LEU A 424 21.12 -4.82 2.33
CA LEU A 424 20.95 -6.13 2.96
C LEU A 424 22.02 -7.06 2.38
N ARG A 425 22.47 -8.03 3.17
CA ARG A 425 23.48 -9.00 2.74
C ARG A 425 22.98 -10.43 2.93
N LYS A 426 23.18 -11.25 1.91
CA LYS A 426 22.91 -12.69 1.91
C LYS A 426 24.22 -13.41 1.72
N ASP A 427 24.65 -14.17 2.72
CA ASP A 427 25.95 -14.86 2.76
C ASP A 427 27.14 -13.90 2.53
N GLY A 428 27.06 -12.71 3.14
CA GLY A 428 28.07 -11.65 3.07
C GLY A 428 28.07 -10.82 1.77
N LYS A 429 27.31 -11.22 0.74
CA LYS A 429 27.22 -10.51 -0.55
C LYS A 429 26.06 -9.51 -0.54
N ALA A 430 26.19 -8.43 -1.30
CA ALA A 430 25.09 -7.49 -1.51
C ALA A 430 23.85 -8.22 -2.03
N PHE A 431 22.71 -7.99 -1.38
CA PHE A 431 21.43 -8.59 -1.70
C PHE A 431 20.45 -7.49 -2.14
N PRO A 432 20.49 -7.07 -3.42
CA PRO A 432 19.54 -6.10 -3.95
C PRO A 432 18.14 -6.74 -3.98
N VAL A 433 17.21 -6.12 -3.28
CA VAL A 433 15.84 -6.64 -3.15
C VAL A 433 14.99 -6.24 -4.34
N ILE A 434 14.38 -7.23 -4.98
CA ILE A 434 13.20 -7.04 -5.83
C ILE A 434 12.16 -8.00 -5.29
N GLY A 435 11.21 -7.42 -4.57
CA GLY A 435 10.22 -8.17 -3.82
C GLY A 435 8.80 -7.72 -4.11
N THR A 436 7.86 -8.45 -3.51
CA THR A 436 6.45 -8.09 -3.48
C THR A 436 5.85 -8.43 -2.12
N THR A 437 4.82 -7.70 -1.71
CA THR A 437 3.98 -8.12 -0.60
C THR A 437 3.13 -9.30 -1.04
N TYR A 438 3.03 -10.35 -0.22
CA TYR A 438 2.23 -11.52 -0.53
C TYR A 438 1.01 -11.68 0.37
N MET A 439 -0.11 -11.96 -0.29
CA MET A 439 -1.33 -12.52 0.26
C MET A 439 -1.79 -13.59 -0.74
N ALA A 440 -2.30 -14.73 -0.26
CA ALA A 440 -2.70 -15.83 -1.13
C ALA A 440 -3.87 -15.43 -2.06
N SER A 441 -3.93 -15.97 -3.27
CA SER A 441 -5.00 -15.60 -4.23
C SER A 441 -6.36 -16.21 -3.90
N ASP A 442 -6.43 -17.24 -3.06
CA ASP A 442 -7.66 -17.93 -2.67
C ASP A 442 -8.30 -17.34 -1.39
N VAL A 443 -7.48 -17.01 -0.40
CA VAL A 443 -7.93 -16.57 0.95
C VAL A 443 -7.27 -15.28 1.45
N HIS A 444 -6.36 -14.69 0.67
CA HIS A 444 -5.65 -13.43 0.96
C HIS A 444 -5.05 -13.37 2.36
N ARG A 445 -5.45 -12.39 3.19
CA ARG A 445 -4.92 -12.17 4.55
C ARG A 445 -5.17 -13.36 5.48
N LYS A 446 -6.02 -14.32 5.11
CA LYS A 446 -6.33 -15.53 5.90
C LYS A 446 -5.44 -16.73 5.58
N PHE A 447 -4.39 -16.58 4.78
CA PHE A 447 -3.54 -17.69 4.33
C PHE A 447 -2.94 -18.54 5.46
N LEU A 448 -2.63 -17.97 6.64
CA LEU A 448 -2.16 -18.77 7.79
C LEU A 448 -3.28 -19.52 8.51
N PHE A 449 -4.54 -19.13 8.31
CA PHE A 449 -5.72 -19.75 8.92
C PHE A 449 -6.41 -20.76 7.99
N GLU A 450 -6.12 -20.66 6.70
CA GLU A 450 -6.63 -21.50 5.62
C GLU A 450 -5.48 -21.86 4.67
N PRO A 451 -4.47 -22.61 5.13
CA PRO A 451 -3.22 -22.81 4.40
C PRO A 451 -3.38 -23.64 3.12
N ASN A 452 -2.64 -23.26 2.08
CA ASN A 452 -2.56 -23.97 0.81
C ASN A 452 -1.13 -23.99 0.25
N PRO A 453 -0.22 -24.83 0.78
CA PRO A 453 1.16 -24.95 0.30
C PRO A 453 1.32 -25.26 -1.18
N HIS A 454 0.36 -25.94 -1.83
CA HIS A 454 0.40 -26.16 -3.28
C HIS A 454 0.24 -24.87 -4.08
N LEU A 455 -0.67 -24.00 -3.65
CA LEU A 455 -0.85 -22.69 -4.26
C LEU A 455 0.37 -21.79 -4.02
N TRP A 456 0.90 -21.80 -2.80
CA TRP A 456 2.10 -21.02 -2.48
C TRP A 456 3.31 -21.43 -3.31
N ASP A 457 3.49 -22.73 -3.57
CA ASP A 457 4.57 -23.25 -4.42
C ASP A 457 4.42 -22.77 -5.87
N ALA A 458 3.18 -22.77 -6.39
CA ALA A 458 2.89 -22.22 -7.72
C ALA A 458 3.21 -20.71 -7.81
N ASP A 459 2.80 -19.94 -6.80
CA ASP A 459 3.09 -18.50 -6.72
C ASP A 459 4.59 -18.21 -6.58
N PHE A 460 5.28 -18.90 -5.67
CA PHE A 460 6.73 -18.73 -5.48
C PHE A 460 7.54 -19.21 -6.69
N SER A 461 7.10 -20.26 -7.39
CA SER A 461 7.68 -20.65 -8.68
C SER A 461 7.49 -19.56 -9.73
N ALA A 462 6.32 -18.92 -9.79
CA ALA A 462 6.06 -17.81 -10.70
C ALA A 462 6.90 -16.56 -10.38
N MET A 463 7.15 -16.31 -9.09
CA MET A 463 8.05 -15.26 -8.59
C MET A 463 9.51 -15.54 -8.95
N GLU A 464 10.01 -16.76 -8.66
CA GLU A 464 11.38 -17.19 -8.95
C GLU A 464 11.71 -17.07 -10.45
N LYS A 465 10.79 -17.54 -11.32
CA LYS A 465 10.92 -17.43 -12.78
C LYS A 465 11.10 -15.99 -13.27
N ARG A 466 10.56 -15.02 -12.51
CA ARG A 466 10.66 -13.58 -12.80
C ARG A 466 11.80 -12.89 -12.06
N GLY A 467 12.55 -13.62 -11.23
CA GLY A 467 13.67 -13.11 -10.46
C GLY A 467 13.27 -12.35 -9.19
N ILE A 468 12.01 -12.44 -8.75
CA ILE A 468 11.60 -11.95 -7.43
C ILE A 468 12.32 -12.80 -6.38
N ASN A 469 12.99 -12.15 -5.42
CA ASN A 469 13.88 -12.81 -4.46
C ASN A 469 13.47 -12.59 -2.99
N PHE A 470 12.39 -11.85 -2.77
CA PHE A 470 11.97 -11.39 -1.45
C PHE A 470 10.45 -11.28 -1.39
N VAL A 471 9.86 -11.74 -0.29
CA VAL A 471 8.45 -11.56 -0.01
C VAL A 471 8.27 -10.91 1.35
N ARG A 472 7.46 -9.84 1.39
CA ARG A 472 6.94 -9.31 2.64
C ARG A 472 5.54 -9.84 2.89
N THR A 473 5.27 -10.36 4.07
CA THR A 473 3.92 -10.79 4.47
C THR A 473 3.82 -10.73 5.98
N GLY A 474 2.72 -11.17 6.59
CA GLY A 474 2.60 -11.10 8.04
C GLY A 474 1.20 -11.40 8.58
N LEU A 475 1.05 -11.18 9.88
CA LEU A 475 -0.25 -11.14 10.53
C LEU A 475 -0.87 -9.77 10.30
N TRP A 476 -1.81 -9.70 9.36
CA TRP A 476 -2.53 -8.48 8.98
C TRP A 476 -3.94 -8.39 9.57
N THR A 477 -4.46 -9.53 10.05
CA THR A 477 -5.84 -9.70 10.49
C THR A 477 -5.91 -10.87 11.47
N ALA A 478 -6.91 -10.82 12.36
CA ALA A 478 -7.26 -11.83 13.33
C ALA A 478 -6.10 -12.22 14.28
N TRP A 479 -5.37 -11.24 14.82
CA TRP A 479 -4.33 -11.53 15.84
C TRP A 479 -4.91 -12.27 17.05
N THR A 480 -6.12 -11.88 17.46
CA THR A 480 -6.88 -12.52 18.52
C THR A 480 -7.23 -13.98 18.23
N ARG A 481 -7.30 -14.38 16.95
CA ARG A 481 -7.45 -15.79 16.56
C ARG A 481 -6.11 -16.54 16.62
N ALA A 482 -5.01 -15.88 16.22
CA ALA A 482 -3.69 -16.50 16.26
C ALA A 482 -3.24 -16.77 17.69
N MET A 483 -3.43 -15.81 18.60
CA MET A 483 -3.09 -15.94 20.02
C MET A 483 -4.09 -15.14 20.87
N LEU A 484 -5.17 -15.79 21.28
CA LEU A 484 -6.21 -15.18 22.10
C LEU A 484 -5.69 -14.89 23.51
N ASP A 485 -5.15 -15.92 24.17
CA ASP A 485 -4.48 -15.83 25.46
C ASP A 485 -2.98 -15.69 25.23
N PRO A 486 -2.30 -14.70 25.86
CA PRO A 486 -0.85 -14.59 25.83
C PRO A 486 -0.15 -15.93 26.09
N GLY A 487 0.81 -16.27 25.22
CA GLY A 487 1.59 -17.50 25.29
C GLY A 487 0.93 -18.73 24.68
N ALA A 488 -0.38 -18.69 24.37
CA ALA A 488 -1.13 -19.80 23.79
C ALA A 488 -1.44 -19.55 22.31
N ILE A 489 -0.41 -19.62 21.46
CA ILE A 489 -0.58 -19.50 20.00
C ILE A 489 -1.17 -20.78 19.39
N ASP A 490 -2.03 -20.63 18.39
CA ASP A 490 -2.62 -21.74 17.63
C ASP A 490 -1.53 -22.49 16.83
N GLU A 491 -1.30 -23.76 17.14
CA GLU A 491 -0.32 -24.61 16.44
C GLU A 491 -0.66 -24.80 14.95
N GLY A 492 -1.93 -24.69 14.56
CA GLY A 492 -2.36 -24.65 13.17
C GLY A 492 -1.73 -23.47 12.43
N VAL A 493 -1.70 -22.28 13.06
CA VAL A 493 -1.05 -21.06 12.52
C VAL A 493 0.46 -21.25 12.44
N LEU A 494 1.09 -21.81 13.49
CA LEU A 494 2.53 -22.09 13.46
C LEU A 494 2.90 -23.09 12.36
N SER A 495 2.14 -24.17 12.21
CA SER A 495 2.36 -25.17 11.14
C SER A 495 2.14 -24.57 9.74
N ALA A 496 1.21 -23.62 9.59
CA ALA A 496 1.01 -22.88 8.35
C ALA A 496 2.20 -21.98 8.02
N LEU A 497 2.74 -21.29 9.02
CA LEU A 497 3.94 -20.47 8.85
C LEU A 497 5.16 -21.34 8.49
N ASP A 498 5.35 -22.48 9.15
CA ASP A 498 6.42 -23.43 8.80
C ASP A 498 6.33 -23.87 7.35
N ALA A 499 5.14 -24.29 6.90
CA ALA A 499 4.92 -24.69 5.52
C ALA A 499 5.19 -23.52 4.55
N PHE A 500 4.75 -22.30 4.89
CA PHE A 500 4.97 -21.12 4.06
C PHE A 500 6.47 -20.80 3.90
N ILE A 501 7.23 -20.81 5.00
CA ILE A 501 8.69 -20.58 4.97
C ILE A 501 9.42 -21.69 4.23
N HIS A 502 9.04 -22.96 4.45
CA HIS A 502 9.59 -24.09 3.68
C HIS A 502 9.37 -23.93 2.18
N THR A 503 8.16 -23.54 1.77
CA THR A 503 7.84 -23.33 0.36
C THR A 503 8.64 -22.16 -0.21
N ALA A 504 8.72 -21.02 0.48
CA ALA A 504 9.54 -19.87 0.03
C ALA A 504 11.03 -20.24 -0.11
N ALA A 505 11.58 -20.95 0.87
CA ALA A 505 12.98 -21.37 0.91
C ALA A 505 13.37 -22.27 -0.27
N ARG A 506 12.47 -23.14 -0.73
CA ARG A 506 12.67 -23.99 -1.92
C ARG A 506 12.92 -23.18 -3.19
N HIS A 507 12.36 -21.98 -3.27
CA HIS A 507 12.51 -21.05 -4.39
C HIS A 507 13.57 -19.97 -4.13
N GLY A 508 14.33 -20.09 -3.04
CA GLY A 508 15.39 -19.15 -2.68
C GLY A 508 14.88 -17.76 -2.25
N ILE A 509 13.59 -17.64 -1.91
CA ILE A 509 12.93 -16.38 -1.55
C ILE A 509 13.05 -16.16 -0.04
N VAL A 510 13.54 -14.97 0.34
CA VAL A 510 13.61 -14.54 1.75
C VAL A 510 12.29 -13.91 2.17
N VAL A 511 11.79 -14.25 3.36
CA VAL A 511 10.53 -13.75 3.92
C VAL A 511 10.78 -12.69 5.00
N CYS A 512 10.23 -11.51 4.81
CA CYS A 512 10.10 -10.49 5.84
C CYS A 512 8.70 -10.58 6.45
N PHE A 513 8.62 -11.01 7.71
CA PHE A 513 7.35 -11.25 8.40
C PHE A 513 6.96 -10.06 9.30
N ASN A 514 5.89 -9.37 8.94
CA ASN A 514 5.27 -8.28 9.68
C ASN A 514 4.43 -8.80 10.85
N LEU A 515 4.75 -8.35 12.06
CA LEU A 515 4.15 -8.84 13.29
C LEU A 515 2.85 -8.09 13.65
N PHE A 516 2.85 -6.76 13.53
CA PHE A 516 1.73 -5.90 13.92
C PHE A 516 1.33 -4.92 12.81
N ALA A 517 0.09 -4.44 12.83
CA ALA A 517 -0.33 -3.30 11.99
C ALA A 517 -0.21 -1.97 12.77
N PHE A 518 -0.84 -0.89 12.29
CA PHE A 518 -0.74 0.51 12.75
C PHE A 518 -0.61 0.79 14.26
N LEU A 519 -1.05 -0.14 15.13
CA LEU A 519 -0.72 -0.20 16.56
C LEU A 519 -0.27 -1.62 16.93
N PRO A 520 0.67 -1.79 17.89
CA PRO A 520 0.98 -3.10 18.44
C PRO A 520 -0.26 -3.76 19.04
N ALA A 521 -0.31 -5.10 19.01
CA ALA A 521 -1.41 -5.83 19.62
C ALA A 521 -1.47 -5.52 21.13
N SER A 522 -2.62 -5.07 21.63
CA SER A 522 -2.70 -4.59 23.01
C SER A 522 -3.08 -5.67 24.03
N PHE A 523 -3.44 -6.89 23.61
CA PHE A 523 -3.83 -8.00 24.49
C PHE A 523 -4.77 -7.56 25.62
N THR A 524 -5.91 -6.97 25.22
CA THR A 524 -6.97 -6.39 26.07
C THR A 524 -6.64 -5.07 26.77
N ALA A 525 -5.40 -4.56 26.72
CA ALA A 525 -5.03 -3.25 27.28
C ALA A 525 -5.42 -2.07 26.37
N ASP A 526 -5.43 -0.87 26.96
CA ASP A 526 -5.76 0.37 26.26
C ASP A 526 -4.52 1.02 25.60
N ASN A 527 -3.33 0.89 26.21
CA ASN A 527 -2.08 1.46 25.70
C ASN A 527 -1.11 0.38 25.20
N ALA A 528 -0.97 0.29 23.88
CA ALA A 528 -0.18 -0.75 23.22
C ALA A 528 1.35 -0.62 23.40
N TYR A 529 1.86 0.56 23.79
CA TYR A 529 3.30 0.83 23.89
C TYR A 529 3.83 0.84 25.33
N LEU A 530 2.98 1.17 26.31
CA LEU A 530 3.41 1.42 27.69
C LEU A 530 2.72 0.55 28.74
N ASP A 531 1.59 -0.08 28.44
CA ASP A 531 0.94 -1.00 29.38
C ASP A 531 1.75 -2.30 29.50
N PRO A 532 2.21 -2.70 30.70
CA PRO A 532 2.93 -3.95 30.91
C PRO A 532 2.20 -5.18 30.37
N ARG A 533 0.87 -5.24 30.46
CA ARG A 533 0.09 -6.39 29.95
C ARG A 533 0.19 -6.50 28.43
N ALA A 534 0.09 -5.38 27.72
CA ALA A 534 0.28 -5.34 26.26
C ALA A 534 1.70 -5.80 25.90
N ILE A 535 2.70 -5.23 26.59
CA ILE A 535 4.10 -5.54 26.35
C ILE A 535 4.42 -7.02 26.61
N ASP A 536 3.92 -7.61 27.68
CA ASP A 536 4.21 -9.00 28.00
C ASP A 536 3.56 -9.96 26.99
N GLY A 537 2.31 -9.71 26.58
CA GLY A 537 1.68 -10.48 25.50
C GLY A 537 2.43 -10.36 24.16
N GLN A 538 2.89 -9.16 23.80
CA GLN A 538 3.72 -8.97 22.61
C GLN A 538 5.03 -9.74 22.71
N ARG A 539 5.71 -9.71 23.86
CA ARG A 539 6.96 -10.42 24.10
C ARG A 539 6.78 -11.93 24.00
N GLU A 540 5.69 -12.48 24.53
CA GLU A 540 5.39 -13.91 24.43
C GLU A 540 5.13 -14.34 22.98
N LEU A 541 4.35 -13.57 22.22
CA LEU A 541 4.14 -13.81 20.80
C LEU A 541 5.48 -13.86 20.03
N LEU A 542 6.30 -12.82 20.21
CA LEU A 542 7.59 -12.70 19.54
C LEU A 542 8.56 -13.81 19.97
N THR A 543 8.57 -14.17 21.25
CA THR A 543 9.41 -15.26 21.78
C THR A 543 9.05 -16.59 21.13
N ILE A 544 7.76 -16.92 21.01
CA ILE A 544 7.32 -18.19 20.43
C ILE A 544 7.68 -18.25 18.94
N LEU A 545 7.37 -17.19 18.18
CA LEU A 545 7.68 -17.11 16.75
C LEU A 545 9.20 -17.16 16.50
N ALA A 546 9.99 -16.34 17.20
CA ALA A 546 11.44 -16.29 17.00
C ALA A 546 12.14 -17.59 17.44
N SER A 547 11.69 -18.22 18.53
CA SER A 547 12.26 -19.49 18.99
C SER A 547 12.07 -20.60 17.95
N ARG A 548 10.91 -20.61 17.25
CA ARG A 548 10.62 -21.61 16.22
C ARG A 548 11.55 -21.51 15.01
N TYR A 549 12.04 -20.31 14.70
CA TYR A 549 12.96 -20.03 13.58
C TYR A 549 14.38 -19.67 14.03
N ARG A 550 14.81 -20.13 15.20
CA ARG A 550 16.12 -19.76 15.75
C ARG A 550 17.26 -20.06 14.77
N GLY A 551 17.99 -19.02 14.36
CA GLY A 551 19.11 -19.11 13.43
C GLY A 551 18.74 -19.34 11.95
N ASN A 552 17.45 -19.29 11.60
CA ASN A 552 16.99 -19.51 10.23
C ASN A 552 16.87 -18.18 9.46
N GLY A 553 17.80 -17.91 8.53
CA GLY A 553 17.79 -16.71 7.69
C GLY A 553 16.88 -16.75 6.46
N TRP A 554 15.98 -17.73 6.33
CA TRP A 554 14.87 -17.62 5.36
C TRP A 554 13.77 -16.67 5.82
N ILE A 555 13.74 -16.34 7.11
CA ILE A 555 12.78 -15.41 7.71
C ILE A 555 13.48 -14.37 8.58
N HIS A 556 12.98 -13.13 8.53
CA HIS A 556 13.33 -12.07 9.49
C HIS A 556 12.12 -11.17 9.74
N TRP A 557 12.25 -10.19 10.64
CA TRP A 557 11.08 -9.57 11.27
C TRP A 557 10.90 -8.10 10.89
N ASP A 558 9.66 -7.75 10.55
CA ASP A 558 9.15 -6.39 10.52
C ASP A 558 8.25 -6.21 11.74
N LEU A 559 8.60 -5.29 12.63
CA LEU A 559 7.91 -5.15 13.91
C LEU A 559 6.48 -4.69 13.71
N ILE A 560 6.25 -3.74 12.81
CA ILE A 560 4.98 -3.05 12.71
C ILE A 560 4.85 -2.29 11.39
N ASN A 561 3.64 -2.32 10.83
CA ASN A 561 3.27 -1.54 9.66
C ASN A 561 2.78 -0.13 10.02
N GLU A 562 3.49 0.90 9.56
CA GLU A 562 3.07 2.32 9.60
C GLU A 562 2.62 2.78 11.00
N PRO A 563 3.51 2.71 12.01
CA PRO A 563 3.12 2.90 13.40
C PRO A 563 2.58 4.30 13.65
N SER A 564 1.54 4.34 14.47
CA SER A 564 0.99 5.56 15.08
C SER A 564 1.30 5.59 16.57
N TYR A 565 1.56 6.76 17.14
CA TYR A 565 1.56 6.94 18.59
C TYR A 565 0.30 7.71 18.98
N ALA A 566 -0.81 6.98 19.10
CA ALA A 566 -2.14 7.58 19.26
C ALA A 566 -3.12 6.58 19.88
N PRO A 567 -4.26 7.05 20.45
CA PRO A 567 -5.38 6.18 20.76
C PRO A 567 -5.93 5.53 19.48
N ARG A 568 -6.62 4.38 19.62
CA ARG A 568 -7.14 3.59 18.48
C ARG A 568 -8.07 4.36 17.53
N SER A 569 -8.72 5.41 18.02
CA SER A 569 -9.63 6.28 17.27
C SER A 569 -8.90 7.34 16.42
N ALA A 570 -7.59 7.50 16.58
CA ALA A 570 -6.79 8.54 15.95
C ALA A 570 -5.54 7.99 15.25
N LEU A 571 -5.67 6.84 14.56
CA LEU A 571 -4.59 6.28 13.75
C LEU A 571 -4.03 7.28 12.71
N TRP A 572 -2.81 6.99 12.25
CA TRP A 572 -1.99 7.80 11.34
C TRP A 572 -1.63 9.18 11.89
N LYS A 573 -1.66 9.35 13.22
CA LYS A 573 -1.29 10.58 13.91
C LYS A 573 -0.37 10.30 15.10
N THR A 574 0.20 11.37 15.63
CA THR A 574 0.80 11.40 16.97
C THR A 574 -0.10 12.22 17.89
N ARG A 575 -0.73 11.55 18.88
CA ARG A 575 -1.68 12.11 19.84
C ARG A 575 -1.51 11.46 21.22
N PRO A 576 -1.68 12.20 22.33
CA PRO A 576 -1.66 11.61 23.67
C PRO A 576 -2.73 10.51 23.78
N VAL A 577 -2.34 9.36 24.34
CA VAL A 577 -3.27 8.29 24.70
C VAL A 577 -4.08 8.68 25.95
N GLY A 578 -3.47 9.42 26.87
CA GLY A 578 -4.10 10.03 28.05
C GLY A 578 -4.15 9.14 29.30
N ASP A 579 -3.63 7.91 29.21
CA ASP A 579 -3.69 6.94 30.30
C ASP A 579 -2.62 7.18 31.39
N GLU A 580 -2.72 6.47 32.51
CA GLU A 580 -1.80 6.63 33.64
C GLU A 580 -0.38 6.13 33.33
N HIS A 581 -0.22 5.21 32.37
CA HIS A 581 1.09 4.76 31.92
C HIS A 581 1.82 5.85 31.14
N GLU A 582 1.14 6.49 30.19
CA GLU A 582 1.67 7.62 29.43
C GLU A 582 1.98 8.82 30.33
N LYS A 583 1.07 9.20 31.24
CA LYS A 583 1.31 10.30 32.18
C LYS A 583 2.57 10.09 33.02
N ARG A 584 2.80 8.86 33.52
CA ARG A 584 4.02 8.53 34.28
C ARG A 584 5.26 8.55 33.39
N ALA A 585 5.19 7.99 32.19
CA ALA A 585 6.31 7.96 31.25
C ALA A 585 6.71 9.39 30.80
N TRP A 586 5.73 10.22 30.45
CA TRP A 586 5.92 11.64 30.13
C TRP A 586 6.57 12.39 31.29
N ALA A 587 6.04 12.26 32.51
CA ALA A 587 6.62 12.91 33.67
C ALA A 587 8.08 12.46 33.91
N SER A 588 8.38 11.17 33.73
CA SER A 588 9.76 10.66 33.85
C SER A 588 10.69 11.25 32.79
N TRP A 589 10.24 11.29 31.53
CA TRP A 589 11.01 11.84 30.42
C TRP A 589 11.31 13.33 30.61
N VAL A 590 10.30 14.12 31.00
CA VAL A 590 10.46 15.56 31.28
C VAL A 590 11.45 15.78 32.43
N ARG A 591 11.34 15.02 33.53
CA ARG A 591 12.28 15.13 34.65
C ARG A 591 13.72 14.87 34.24
N ALA A 592 13.95 13.83 33.44
CA ALA A 592 15.28 13.47 32.97
C ALA A 592 15.89 14.57 32.08
N ARG A 593 15.06 15.23 31.25
CA ARG A 593 15.53 16.21 30.27
C ARG A 593 15.59 17.65 30.79
N HIS A 594 14.62 18.06 31.59
CA HIS A 594 14.42 19.46 31.99
C HIS A 594 14.36 19.68 33.51
N GLY A 595 14.30 18.61 34.31
CA GLY A 595 13.99 18.67 35.74
C GLY A 595 12.48 18.71 36.03
N ASP A 596 12.10 18.77 37.30
CA ASP A 596 10.71 18.85 37.77
C ASP A 596 10.28 20.22 38.29
N ASP A 597 11.15 21.23 38.29
CA ASP A 597 10.80 22.59 38.75
C ASP A 597 9.68 23.19 37.87
N PRO A 598 8.47 23.39 38.42
CA PRO A 598 7.35 23.93 37.64
C PRO A 598 7.63 25.34 37.11
N ALA A 599 8.41 26.18 37.81
CA ALA A 599 8.72 27.53 37.33
C ALA A 599 9.58 27.48 36.06
N ARG A 600 10.60 26.63 36.05
CA ARG A 600 11.42 26.36 34.87
C ARG A 600 10.61 25.82 33.70
N LEU A 601 9.74 24.83 33.92
CA LEU A 601 8.93 24.24 32.85
C LEU A 601 7.94 25.24 32.25
N ARG A 602 7.32 26.08 33.09
CA ARG A 602 6.47 27.18 32.61
C ARG A 602 7.24 28.16 31.74
N ALA A 603 8.45 28.54 32.16
CA ALA A 603 9.30 29.43 31.37
C ALA A 603 9.76 28.80 30.05
N LEU A 604 10.08 27.51 30.06
CA LEU A 604 10.52 26.77 28.87
C LEU A 604 9.41 26.69 27.82
N TRP A 605 8.21 26.28 28.25
CA TRP A 605 7.10 25.95 27.37
C TRP A 605 6.11 27.08 27.12
N HIS A 606 6.22 28.19 27.85
CA HIS A 606 5.18 29.22 27.93
C HIS A 606 3.82 28.63 28.33
N ASP A 607 3.82 27.64 29.23
CA ASP A 607 2.61 26.99 29.71
C ASP A 607 2.11 27.69 30.98
N PRO A 608 1.03 28.50 30.95
CA PRO A 608 0.53 29.16 32.15
C PRO A 608 -0.26 28.20 33.06
N SER A 609 -0.39 26.92 32.70
CA SER A 609 -1.21 25.98 33.46
C SER A 609 -0.68 25.77 34.89
N PRO A 610 -1.56 25.46 35.86
CA PRO A 610 -1.15 25.16 37.23
C PRO A 610 -0.25 23.92 37.29
N ASN A 611 -0.42 22.98 36.36
CA ASN A 611 0.36 21.76 36.24
C ASN A 611 1.05 21.67 34.87
N PRO A 612 2.23 22.31 34.68
CA PRO A 612 2.96 22.26 33.42
C PRO A 612 3.40 20.82 33.06
N MET A 613 3.54 19.93 34.04
CA MET A 613 3.91 18.52 33.84
C MET A 613 2.79 17.66 33.21
N SER A 614 1.58 18.19 33.07
CA SER A 614 0.50 17.51 32.34
C SER A 614 0.90 17.21 30.88
N LEU A 615 0.24 16.23 30.26
CA LEU A 615 0.35 16.00 28.81
C LEU A 615 -0.16 17.22 28.02
N PRO A 616 0.26 17.39 26.76
CA PRO A 616 -0.39 18.34 25.86
C PRO A 616 -1.89 18.04 25.70
N VAL A 617 -2.68 19.06 25.40
CA VAL A 617 -4.12 18.96 25.13
C VAL A 617 -4.40 19.04 23.63
N GLU A 618 -5.61 18.69 23.18
CA GLU A 618 -5.93 18.67 21.73
C GLU A 618 -5.69 20.03 21.05
N ASP A 619 -5.98 21.14 21.74
CA ASP A 619 -5.74 22.49 21.21
C ASP A 619 -4.27 22.72 20.84
N ASP A 620 -3.31 22.08 21.53
CA ASP A 620 -1.89 22.19 21.22
C ASP A 620 -1.55 21.65 19.82
N PHE A 621 -2.35 20.70 19.31
CA PHE A 621 -2.20 20.07 17.99
C PHE A 621 -3.02 20.76 16.88
N SER A 622 -3.80 21.79 17.21
CA SER A 622 -4.70 22.44 16.24
C SER A 622 -3.96 23.42 15.31
N ALA A 623 -4.19 23.33 14.00
CA ALA A 623 -3.65 24.29 13.03
C ALA A 623 -4.31 25.67 13.18
N GLY A 624 -3.53 26.76 13.16
CA GLY A 624 -4.08 28.12 13.21
C GLY A 624 -3.03 29.19 13.51
N PHE A 625 -3.27 30.41 13.03
CA PHE A 625 -2.32 31.52 13.14
C PHE A 625 -2.29 32.17 14.52
N VAL A 626 -3.42 32.12 15.24
CA VAL A 626 -3.54 32.69 16.56
C VAL A 626 -3.27 31.62 17.61
N GLN A 627 -2.23 31.82 18.42
CA GLN A 627 -1.80 30.88 19.46
C GLN A 627 -2.59 31.05 20.78
N VAL A 628 -3.91 31.05 20.71
CA VAL A 628 -4.76 31.05 21.90
C VAL A 628 -4.81 29.64 22.48
N HIS A 629 -4.41 29.48 23.74
CA HIS A 629 -4.37 28.20 24.48
C HIS A 629 -3.38 27.12 23.99
N ARG A 630 -2.51 27.43 23.04
CA ARG A 630 -1.54 26.46 22.46
C ARG A 630 -0.15 26.57 23.06
N ARG A 631 0.55 25.44 23.16
CA ARG A 631 1.92 25.32 23.70
C ARG A 631 2.87 24.64 22.70
N PRO A 632 3.22 25.29 21.57
CA PRO A 632 4.17 24.83 20.55
C PRO A 632 5.41 24.08 21.06
N ARG A 633 6.05 24.63 22.10
CA ARG A 633 7.30 24.09 22.67
C ARG A 633 7.07 22.82 23.48
N LYS A 634 5.93 22.73 24.17
CA LYS A 634 5.51 21.52 24.87
C LYS A 634 5.14 20.42 23.88
N LEU A 635 4.46 20.78 22.78
CA LEU A 635 4.16 19.87 21.67
C LEU A 635 5.44 19.30 21.05
N ARG A 636 6.47 20.13 20.82
CA ARG A 636 7.77 19.66 20.31
C ARG A 636 8.39 18.58 21.18
N ASP A 637 8.38 18.78 22.48
CA ASP A 637 8.87 17.79 23.44
C ASP A 637 8.00 16.54 23.51
N PHE A 638 6.68 16.69 23.39
CA PHE A 638 5.79 15.53 23.30
C PHE A 638 6.03 14.69 22.04
N ARG A 639 6.31 15.32 20.89
CA ARG A 639 6.68 14.59 19.66
C ARG A 639 8.01 13.85 19.83
N GLU A 640 9.04 14.47 20.41
CA GLU A 640 10.30 13.76 20.72
C GLU A 640 10.11 12.64 21.76
N PHE A 641 9.23 12.84 22.76
CA PHE A 641 8.85 11.79 23.71
C PHE A 641 8.19 10.59 23.02
N ALA A 642 7.23 10.83 22.10
CA ALA A 642 6.57 9.77 21.36
C ALA A 642 7.58 8.96 20.51
N GLU A 643 8.52 9.65 19.86
CA GLU A 643 9.65 9.03 19.13
C GLU A 643 10.48 8.13 20.05
N ASP A 644 10.88 8.62 21.22
CA ASP A 644 11.68 7.87 22.19
C ASP A 644 10.91 6.65 22.75
N VAL A 645 9.59 6.77 22.96
CA VAL A 645 8.75 5.65 23.42
C VAL A 645 8.68 4.56 22.34
N VAL A 646 8.42 4.92 21.09
CA VAL A 646 8.37 3.96 19.99
C VAL A 646 9.75 3.36 19.73
N ALA A 647 10.83 4.15 19.79
CA ALA A 647 12.21 3.66 19.68
C ALA A 647 12.56 2.67 20.79
N GLY A 648 12.18 2.97 22.04
CA GLY A 648 12.41 2.11 23.19
C GLY A 648 11.61 0.81 23.11
N TRP A 649 10.35 0.88 22.66
CA TRP A 649 9.55 -0.30 22.36
C TRP A 649 10.19 -1.16 21.27
N ALA A 650 10.60 -0.55 20.15
CA ALA A 650 11.22 -1.27 19.04
C ALA A 650 12.53 -1.95 19.45
N ALA A 651 13.37 -1.27 20.24
CA ALA A 651 14.60 -1.85 20.78
C ALA A 651 14.29 -3.06 21.67
N ARG A 652 13.29 -2.94 22.57
CA ARG A 652 12.86 -4.04 23.44
C ARG A 652 12.36 -5.24 22.63
N MET A 653 11.55 -5.01 21.60
CA MET A 653 11.04 -6.09 20.74
C MET A 653 12.16 -6.74 19.93
N ARG A 654 13.12 -5.95 19.41
CA ARG A 654 14.32 -6.49 18.77
C ARG A 654 15.13 -7.36 19.72
N ASP A 655 15.34 -6.94 20.96
CA ASP A 655 16.12 -7.71 21.93
C ASP A 655 15.46 -9.07 22.25
N VAL A 656 14.12 -9.10 22.32
CA VAL A 656 13.34 -10.34 22.47
C VAL A 656 13.56 -11.27 21.27
N LEU A 657 13.40 -10.73 20.05
CA LEU A 657 13.60 -11.49 18.81
C LEU A 657 15.03 -12.04 18.70
N ARG A 658 16.04 -11.28 19.14
CA ARG A 658 17.44 -11.72 19.12
C ARG A 658 17.74 -12.78 20.16
N ALA A 659 17.24 -12.60 21.39
CA ALA A 659 17.42 -13.56 22.47
C ALA A 659 16.79 -14.92 22.14
N ALA A 660 15.57 -14.91 21.60
CA ALA A 660 14.84 -16.13 21.23
C ALA A 660 15.29 -16.71 19.88
N GLY A 661 15.49 -15.86 18.88
CA GLY A 661 15.70 -16.24 17.48
C GLY A 661 17.15 -16.34 17.01
N GLY A 662 18.14 -16.07 17.86
CA GLY A 662 19.55 -16.21 17.47
C GLY A 662 20.03 -15.12 16.52
N ASP A 663 19.75 -13.86 16.87
CA ASP A 663 20.18 -12.64 16.16
C ASP A 663 19.61 -12.44 14.73
N PRO A 664 18.28 -12.57 14.50
CA PRO A 664 17.67 -12.26 13.20
C PRO A 664 17.65 -10.76 12.93
N LEU A 665 17.51 -10.38 11.65
CA LEU A 665 17.31 -8.98 11.27
C LEU A 665 15.93 -8.47 11.71
N VAL A 666 15.88 -7.21 12.15
CA VAL A 666 14.65 -6.54 12.59
C VAL A 666 14.52 -5.16 11.93
N THR A 667 13.35 -4.87 11.38
CA THR A 667 13.00 -3.54 10.84
C THR A 667 11.62 -3.09 11.32
N LEU A 668 11.19 -1.94 10.84
CA LEU A 668 9.90 -1.33 11.09
C LEU A 668 9.49 -0.54 9.84
N GLY A 669 8.36 -0.91 9.25
CA GLY A 669 7.81 -0.24 8.07
C GLY A 669 7.13 1.08 8.40
N GLN A 670 7.47 2.16 7.68
CA GLN A 670 6.86 3.48 7.86
C GLN A 670 6.56 4.11 6.51
N ASP A 671 5.42 4.76 6.37
CA ASP A 671 5.04 5.50 5.17
C ASP A 671 5.57 6.94 5.18
N GLU A 672 5.13 7.72 4.20
CA GLU A 672 5.56 9.09 3.99
C GLU A 672 5.25 10.02 5.19
N GLY A 673 4.30 9.66 6.06
CA GLY A 673 3.96 10.44 7.25
C GLY A 673 5.02 10.43 8.34
N GLY A 674 5.88 9.41 8.35
CA GLY A 674 7.00 9.30 9.27
C GLY A 674 8.14 10.30 9.05
N ILE A 675 7.99 11.28 8.14
CA ILE A 675 9.00 12.33 7.95
C ILE A 675 8.66 13.60 8.74
N TYR A 676 7.41 13.78 9.18
CA TYR A 676 6.99 15.05 9.79
C TYR A 676 6.20 14.89 11.08
N GLU A 677 5.18 14.03 11.13
CA GLU A 677 4.28 13.98 12.30
C GLU A 677 4.22 12.63 13.02
N ARG A 678 4.76 11.56 12.41
CA ARG A 678 4.75 10.19 12.94
C ARG A 678 6.16 9.67 13.19
N PRO A 679 6.30 8.56 13.95
CA PRO A 679 7.59 7.98 14.30
C PRO A 679 8.55 7.87 13.12
N THR A 680 9.67 8.59 13.17
CA THR A 680 10.57 8.76 12.03
C THR A 680 11.75 7.79 12.05
N GLN A 681 12.07 7.25 10.88
CA GLN A 681 13.24 6.37 10.69
C GLN A 681 14.55 7.02 11.15
N GLN A 682 14.66 8.35 11.05
CA GLN A 682 15.84 9.10 11.50
C GLN A 682 16.10 9.02 13.01
N LEU A 683 15.05 8.85 13.81
CA LEU A 683 15.14 8.71 15.27
C LEU A 683 15.07 7.24 15.71
N LEU A 684 14.35 6.39 14.95
CA LEU A 684 14.21 4.96 15.22
C LEU A 684 15.42 4.12 14.80
N ALA A 685 16.28 4.61 13.89
CA ALA A 685 17.32 3.81 13.25
C ALA A 685 18.21 3.02 14.22
N ALA A 686 18.53 3.55 15.41
CA ALA A 686 19.36 2.83 16.40
C ALA A 686 18.69 1.56 16.93
N SER A 687 17.35 1.52 16.97
CA SER A 687 16.52 0.41 17.44
C SER A 687 16.27 -0.66 16.39
N LEU A 688 16.64 -0.43 15.12
CA LEU A 688 16.41 -1.32 13.98
C LEU A 688 17.73 -1.83 13.39
N ASP A 689 17.72 -2.83 12.52
CA ASP A 689 18.90 -3.28 11.77
C ASP A 689 19.06 -2.52 10.45
N TYR A 690 17.94 -2.18 9.82
CA TYR A 690 17.86 -1.35 8.62
C TYR A 690 16.57 -0.52 8.65
N THR A 691 16.57 0.62 7.96
CA THR A 691 15.40 1.50 7.87
C THR A 691 14.51 1.08 6.70
N ALA A 692 13.26 1.55 6.70
CA ALA A 692 12.34 1.28 5.61
C ALA A 692 11.42 2.48 5.31
N VAL A 693 10.92 2.54 4.09
CA VAL A 693 9.91 3.51 3.65
C VAL A 693 8.83 2.87 2.78
N HIS A 694 7.58 3.31 2.95
CA HIS A 694 6.46 2.97 2.09
C HIS A 694 6.13 4.17 1.19
N THR A 695 6.11 3.95 -0.13
CA THR A 695 5.87 5.02 -1.12
C THR A 695 4.52 4.81 -1.80
N TRP A 696 3.53 5.60 -1.38
CA TRP A 696 2.12 5.46 -1.77
C TRP A 696 1.65 6.67 -2.58
N TRP A 697 1.55 7.82 -1.92
CA TRP A 697 0.77 8.98 -2.36
C TRP A 697 1.62 10.11 -2.94
N ASN A 698 2.80 10.36 -2.37
CA ASN A 698 3.63 11.52 -2.68
C ASN A 698 4.43 11.32 -3.97
N ASN A 699 3.72 11.14 -5.09
CA ASN A 699 4.34 10.83 -6.38
C ASN A 699 5.25 11.95 -6.93
N ASP A 700 5.14 13.16 -6.40
CA ASP A 700 6.02 14.28 -6.72
C ASP A 700 7.34 14.24 -5.93
N ASP A 701 7.48 13.35 -4.96
CA ASP A 701 8.55 13.38 -3.96
C ASP A 701 9.25 12.04 -3.77
N LEU A 702 9.07 11.13 -4.72
CA LEU A 702 9.55 9.74 -4.63
C LEU A 702 11.04 9.62 -4.29
N LEU A 703 11.88 10.50 -4.85
CA LEU A 703 13.29 10.57 -4.49
C LEU A 703 13.50 11.11 -3.07
N TRP A 704 12.76 12.14 -2.71
CA TRP A 704 12.85 12.79 -1.40
C TRP A 704 12.45 11.84 -0.28
N ASP A 705 11.39 11.04 -0.44
CA ASP A 705 10.95 10.05 0.55
C ASP A 705 12.07 9.06 0.91
N GLY A 706 12.78 8.55 -0.09
CA GLY A 706 13.94 7.66 0.10
C GLY A 706 15.13 8.37 0.76
N VAL A 707 15.41 9.62 0.35
CA VAL A 707 16.51 10.43 0.91
C VAL A 707 16.27 10.76 2.39
N MET A 708 15.05 11.13 2.79
CA MET A 708 14.74 11.53 4.16
C MET A 708 14.75 10.36 5.14
N THR A 709 14.43 9.16 4.68
CA THR A 709 14.34 7.96 5.52
C THR A 709 15.65 7.19 5.63
N LYS A 710 16.53 7.27 4.61
CA LYS A 710 17.86 6.66 4.63
C LYS A 710 18.79 7.35 5.63
N VAL A 711 19.19 6.61 6.67
CA VAL A 711 20.31 7.05 7.54
C VAL A 711 21.66 6.63 6.94
N PRO A 712 22.72 7.45 7.09
CA PRO A 712 24.04 7.13 6.56
C PRO A 712 24.56 5.75 6.94
N GLU A 713 24.29 5.26 8.14
CA GLU A 713 24.95 4.09 8.72
C GLU A 713 24.31 2.75 8.37
N LYS A 714 23.07 2.74 7.85
CA LYS A 714 22.26 1.52 7.69
C LYS A 714 21.61 1.47 6.33
N ALA A 715 21.47 0.27 5.77
CA ALA A 715 20.68 0.06 4.56
C ALA A 715 19.24 0.59 4.75
N SER A 716 18.59 1.00 3.65
CA SER A 716 17.17 1.36 3.65
C SER A 716 16.43 0.58 2.58
N LEU A 717 15.26 0.03 2.91
CA LEU A 717 14.43 -0.72 1.96
C LEU A 717 13.16 0.09 1.61
N HIS A 718 12.85 0.23 0.33
CA HIS A 718 11.52 0.68 -0.08
C HIS A 718 10.57 -0.51 0.09
N GLN A 719 10.11 -0.71 1.32
CA GLN A 719 9.52 -1.94 1.82
C GLN A 719 8.04 -2.11 1.41
N GLU A 720 7.40 -1.02 1.00
CA GLU A 720 6.15 -1.06 0.25
C GLU A 720 6.18 0.01 -0.83
N THR A 721 5.80 -0.36 -2.04
CA THR A 721 5.70 0.55 -3.18
C THR A 721 4.43 0.25 -3.91
N GLY A 722 3.41 1.09 -3.71
CA GLY A 722 2.07 0.89 -4.22
C GLY A 722 1.67 1.93 -5.26
N ILE A 723 0.65 1.57 -6.05
CA ILE A 723 -0.02 2.49 -6.98
C ILE A 723 -1.45 2.67 -6.49
N MET A 724 -1.68 3.76 -5.75
CA MET A 724 -3.01 4.10 -5.25
C MET A 724 -3.96 4.37 -6.42
N ARG A 725 -5.19 3.86 -6.29
CA ARG A 725 -6.25 4.16 -7.22
C ARG A 725 -6.75 5.58 -7.00
N LEU A 726 -6.95 6.30 -8.09
CA LEU A 726 -7.61 7.60 -8.12
C LEU A 726 -8.74 7.49 -9.12
N GLU A 727 -9.86 8.13 -8.82
CA GLU A 727 -11.07 8.09 -9.63
C GLU A 727 -11.50 9.51 -10.00
N ASP A 728 -12.09 9.66 -11.18
CA ASP A 728 -12.78 10.90 -11.55
C ASP A 728 -14.14 11.00 -10.86
N ILE A 729 -14.87 12.07 -11.15
CA ILE A 729 -16.18 12.32 -10.55
C ILE A 729 -17.22 11.23 -10.88
N ASP A 730 -16.98 10.43 -11.91
CA ASP A 730 -17.85 9.34 -12.38
C ASP A 730 -17.34 7.95 -11.95
N GLY A 731 -16.30 7.91 -11.10
CA GLY A 731 -15.72 6.68 -10.54
C GLY A 731 -14.79 5.92 -11.49
N ALA A 732 -14.42 6.52 -12.64
CA ALA A 732 -13.50 5.90 -13.59
C ALA A 732 -12.03 6.13 -13.16
N PRO A 733 -11.12 5.15 -13.35
CA PRO A 733 -9.72 5.30 -12.94
C PRO A 733 -9.01 6.44 -13.68
N TRP A 734 -8.27 7.30 -12.96
CA TRP A 734 -7.45 8.37 -13.57
C TRP A 734 -6.29 7.85 -14.39
N ARG A 735 -5.76 6.68 -14.05
CA ARG A 735 -4.58 6.08 -14.69
C ARG A 735 -4.99 4.83 -15.43
N THR A 736 -4.56 4.73 -16.68
CA THR A 736 -4.53 3.46 -17.39
C THR A 736 -3.49 2.51 -16.77
N PRO A 737 -3.54 1.20 -17.05
CA PRO A 737 -2.54 0.24 -16.58
C PRO A 737 -1.12 0.61 -17.01
N ASP A 738 -0.94 1.08 -18.25
CA ASP A 738 0.37 1.49 -18.76
C ASP A 738 0.90 2.73 -18.02
N ALA A 739 0.04 3.69 -17.70
CA ALA A 739 0.42 4.85 -16.90
C ALA A 739 0.80 4.45 -15.47
N ALA A 740 0.11 3.48 -14.88
CA ALA A 740 0.46 2.89 -13.58
C ALA A 740 1.82 2.17 -13.63
N ALA A 741 2.09 1.39 -14.67
CA ALA A 741 3.37 0.72 -14.87
C ALA A 741 4.52 1.72 -15.08
N ARG A 742 4.32 2.80 -15.85
CA ARG A 742 5.31 3.89 -15.98
C ARG A 742 5.59 4.61 -14.66
N LEU A 743 4.57 4.80 -13.83
CA LEU A 743 4.78 5.32 -12.48
C LEU A 743 5.59 4.34 -11.62
N LEU A 744 5.25 3.04 -11.62
CA LEU A 744 6.01 2.03 -10.89
C LEU A 744 7.48 1.95 -11.36
N GLU A 745 7.74 2.03 -12.66
CA GLU A 745 9.09 2.08 -13.24
C GLU A 745 9.90 3.24 -12.64
N ARG A 746 9.31 4.43 -12.55
CA ARG A 746 9.93 5.59 -11.92
C ARG A 746 10.14 5.40 -10.42
N LYS A 747 9.16 4.83 -9.69
CA LYS A 747 9.31 4.50 -8.26
C LYS A 747 10.49 3.55 -8.03
N VAL A 748 10.64 2.52 -8.87
CA VAL A 748 11.77 1.58 -8.79
C VAL A 748 13.11 2.28 -8.99
N ALA A 749 13.23 3.12 -10.02
CA ALA A 749 14.47 3.84 -10.27
C ALA A 749 14.79 4.87 -9.17
N TYR A 750 13.78 5.57 -8.64
CA TYR A 750 13.97 6.51 -7.55
C TYR A 750 14.36 5.84 -6.24
N ALA A 751 13.94 4.60 -5.97
CA ALA A 751 14.43 3.85 -4.82
C ALA A 751 15.95 3.66 -4.86
N PHE A 752 16.51 3.28 -6.02
CA PHE A 752 17.97 3.17 -6.19
C PHE A 752 18.65 4.53 -6.21
N ALA A 753 18.05 5.55 -6.84
CA ALA A 753 18.54 6.92 -6.75
C ALA A 753 18.46 7.49 -5.33
N GLY A 754 17.62 6.96 -4.45
CA GLY A 754 17.57 7.26 -3.01
C GLY A 754 18.59 6.49 -2.19
N ARG A 755 19.44 5.65 -2.82
CA ARG A 755 20.39 4.74 -2.17
C ARG A 755 19.71 3.63 -1.36
N GLY A 756 18.52 3.21 -1.81
CA GLY A 756 17.81 2.07 -1.27
C GLY A 756 18.44 0.73 -1.67
N ALA A 757 18.33 -0.26 -0.78
CA ALA A 757 18.77 -1.64 -0.97
C ALA A 757 17.87 -2.42 -1.94
N GLY A 758 16.73 -1.86 -2.32
CA GLY A 758 15.77 -2.49 -3.23
C GLY A 758 14.34 -2.02 -3.00
N VAL A 759 13.41 -2.71 -3.65
CA VAL A 759 11.98 -2.35 -3.71
C VAL A 759 11.13 -3.59 -3.47
N VAL A 760 10.09 -3.43 -2.66
CA VAL A 760 9.03 -4.41 -2.44
C VAL A 760 7.72 -3.79 -2.92
N GLN A 761 7.18 -4.31 -4.01
CA GLN A 761 5.92 -3.80 -4.58
C GLN A 761 4.72 -4.31 -3.77
N TRP A 762 3.75 -3.43 -3.47
CA TRP A 762 2.48 -3.82 -2.84
C TRP A 762 1.40 -3.97 -3.92
N ALA A 763 0.80 -5.13 -4.16
CA ALA A 763 1.14 -6.49 -3.71
C ALA A 763 1.09 -7.50 -4.87
N TRP A 764 1.37 -8.79 -4.64
CA TRP A 764 1.31 -9.84 -5.67
C TRP A 764 -0.13 -10.02 -6.18
N ASN A 765 -1.08 -10.25 -5.28
CA ASN A 765 -2.50 -10.43 -5.60
C ASN A 765 -3.32 -9.25 -5.05
N ILE A 766 -4.21 -8.68 -5.87
CA ILE A 766 -5.26 -7.76 -5.40
C ILE A 766 -6.17 -8.49 -4.41
N ASN A 767 -6.48 -7.86 -3.28
CA ASN A 767 -7.38 -8.41 -2.26
C ASN A 767 -8.83 -7.89 -2.45
N PRO A 768 -9.74 -8.66 -3.09
CA PRO A 768 -11.12 -8.25 -3.29
C PRO A 768 -11.94 -8.26 -1.99
N TYR A 769 -11.41 -8.82 -0.90
CA TYR A 769 -12.07 -8.82 0.41
C TYR A 769 -11.61 -7.67 1.30
N MET A 770 -10.84 -6.73 0.78
CA MET A 770 -10.43 -5.56 1.56
C MET A 770 -11.59 -4.55 1.62
N PRO A 771 -12.13 -4.21 2.80
CA PRO A 771 -13.26 -3.28 2.90
C PRO A 771 -12.92 -1.85 2.47
N ILE A 772 -11.64 -1.49 2.57
CA ILE A 772 -11.10 -0.17 2.24
C ILE A 772 -10.90 -0.08 0.71
N ASP A 773 -11.60 0.87 0.08
CA ASP A 773 -11.58 1.05 -1.38
C ASP A 773 -10.17 1.24 -1.94
N MET A 774 -9.39 2.08 -1.25
CA MET A 774 -8.05 2.47 -1.70
C MET A 774 -7.08 1.29 -1.84
N GLU A 775 -7.25 0.23 -1.05
CA GLU A 775 -6.37 -0.95 -1.09
C GLU A 775 -6.94 -2.08 -1.96
N SER A 776 -8.26 -2.14 -2.13
CA SER A 776 -8.98 -3.22 -2.85
C SER A 776 -8.66 -3.36 -4.34
N THR A 777 -7.79 -2.50 -4.90
CA THR A 777 -7.43 -2.48 -6.32
C THR A 777 -5.92 -2.56 -6.58
N ILE A 778 -5.10 -2.70 -5.53
CA ILE A 778 -3.64 -2.63 -5.66
C ILE A 778 -3.06 -4.05 -5.71
N GLY A 779 -2.38 -4.38 -6.82
CA GLY A 779 -1.61 -5.61 -6.94
C GLY A 779 -1.21 -5.95 -8.38
N LEU A 780 -0.34 -6.95 -8.56
CA LEU A 780 0.15 -7.37 -9.88
C LEU A 780 -0.83 -8.30 -10.61
N PHE A 781 -1.58 -9.11 -9.86
CA PHE A 781 -2.62 -9.98 -10.37
C PHE A 781 -4.00 -9.52 -9.88
N ARG A 782 -4.94 -9.43 -10.82
CA ARG A 782 -6.34 -9.12 -10.56
C ARG A 782 -7.08 -10.34 -9.98
N PRO A 783 -8.25 -10.16 -9.35
CA PRO A 783 -9.06 -11.27 -8.84
C PRO A 783 -9.50 -12.28 -9.91
N ASP A 784 -9.48 -11.89 -11.19
CA ASP A 784 -9.72 -12.77 -12.33
C ASP A 784 -8.47 -13.54 -12.80
N GLY A 785 -7.35 -13.46 -12.06
CA GLY A 785 -6.10 -14.15 -12.36
C GLY A 785 -5.25 -13.50 -13.47
N THR A 786 -5.66 -12.35 -14.01
CA THR A 786 -4.89 -11.65 -15.04
C THR A 786 -3.80 -10.76 -14.44
N ALA A 787 -2.62 -10.76 -15.06
CA ALA A 787 -1.52 -9.87 -14.72
C ALA A 787 -1.74 -8.46 -15.28
N LYS A 788 -1.37 -7.45 -14.49
CA LYS A 788 -1.27 -6.06 -14.95
C LYS A 788 0.14 -5.78 -15.54
N PRO A 789 0.31 -4.73 -16.37
CA PRO A 789 1.62 -4.36 -16.95
C PRO A 789 2.71 -4.06 -15.90
N GLU A 790 2.33 -3.70 -14.67
CA GLU A 790 3.25 -3.55 -13.54
C GLU A 790 4.12 -4.79 -13.28
N LEU A 791 3.63 -6.01 -13.61
CA LEU A 791 4.42 -7.24 -13.48
C LEU A 791 5.69 -7.23 -14.36
N ASP A 792 5.60 -6.61 -15.53
CA ASP A 792 6.70 -6.55 -16.49
C ASP A 792 7.79 -5.58 -16.02
N VAL A 793 7.41 -4.52 -15.28
CA VAL A 793 8.34 -3.59 -14.63
C VAL A 793 9.18 -4.33 -13.59
N MET A 794 8.53 -5.13 -12.74
CA MET A 794 9.21 -5.92 -11.72
C MET A 794 10.15 -6.97 -12.34
N THR A 795 9.69 -7.66 -13.39
CA THR A 795 10.50 -8.65 -14.12
C THR A 795 11.73 -7.99 -14.76
N THR A 796 11.56 -6.81 -15.33
CA THR A 796 12.64 -6.03 -15.94
C THR A 796 13.68 -5.58 -14.91
N ALA A 797 13.24 -5.07 -13.76
CA ALA A 797 14.12 -4.66 -12.67
C ALA A 797 14.89 -5.86 -12.09
N ALA A 798 14.23 -7.00 -11.90
CA ALA A 798 14.85 -8.23 -11.43
C ALA A 798 15.94 -8.74 -12.40
N ALA A 799 15.67 -8.72 -13.71
CA ALA A 799 16.65 -9.12 -14.73
C ALA A 799 17.89 -8.21 -14.72
N PHE A 800 17.71 -6.90 -14.57
CA PHE A 800 18.82 -5.96 -14.41
C PHE A 800 19.65 -6.26 -13.15
N LEU A 801 19.00 -6.43 -12.00
CA LEU A 801 19.70 -6.65 -10.73
C LEU A 801 20.37 -8.01 -10.63
N LYS A 802 19.86 -9.04 -11.29
CA LYS A 802 20.54 -10.35 -11.39
C LYS A 802 21.94 -10.20 -11.98
N THR A 803 22.09 -9.35 -12.99
CA THR A 803 23.38 -9.04 -13.61
C THR A 803 24.20 -8.06 -12.77
N ALA A 804 23.55 -7.13 -12.08
CA ALA A 804 24.23 -6.09 -11.31
C ALA A 804 24.77 -6.55 -9.95
N ALA A 805 24.04 -7.42 -9.23
CA ALA A 805 24.33 -7.82 -7.86
C ALA A 805 25.80 -8.25 -7.63
N PRO A 806 26.45 -9.04 -8.52
CA PRO A 806 27.83 -9.46 -8.32
C PRO A 806 28.87 -8.34 -8.37
N LEU A 807 28.50 -7.13 -8.82
CA LEU A 807 29.40 -5.96 -8.94
C LEU A 807 29.09 -4.87 -7.90
N LEU A 808 27.96 -4.97 -7.21
CA LEU A 808 27.51 -4.01 -6.21
C LEU A 808 28.15 -4.29 -4.85
N ASP A 809 28.44 -3.21 -4.12
CA ASP A 809 28.85 -3.21 -2.72
C ASP A 809 28.45 -1.84 -2.11
N ASP A 810 28.78 -1.62 -0.84
CA ASP A 810 28.56 -0.32 -0.19
C ASP A 810 29.23 0.80 -1.00
N PHE A 811 28.47 1.87 -1.27
CA PHE A 811 28.89 2.96 -2.15
C PHE A 811 29.90 3.91 -1.47
N GLU A 812 30.40 4.93 -2.14
CA GLU A 812 31.13 6.00 -1.45
C GLU A 812 30.15 6.88 -0.63
N PRO A 813 30.56 7.48 0.50
CA PRO A 813 29.73 8.45 1.22
C PRO A 813 29.35 9.64 0.32
N ASP A 814 28.13 10.15 0.46
CA ASP A 814 27.72 11.33 -0.31
C ASP A 814 28.46 12.57 0.21
N PRO A 815 29.03 13.42 -0.66
CA PRO A 815 29.78 14.61 -0.23
C PRO A 815 28.86 15.76 0.22
N VAL A 816 27.54 15.65 -0.01
CA VAL A 816 26.52 16.63 0.40
C VAL A 816 25.63 16.01 1.47
N VAL A 817 25.52 16.72 2.60
CA VAL A 817 24.55 16.42 3.65
C VAL A 817 23.44 17.47 3.64
N LEU A 818 22.20 17.02 3.69
CA LEU A 818 21.03 17.87 3.90
C LEU A 818 20.55 17.70 5.34
N VAL A 819 20.41 18.80 6.08
CA VAL A 819 19.86 18.75 7.44
C VAL A 819 18.34 18.79 7.36
N ILE A 820 17.68 17.82 8.00
CA ILE A 820 16.22 17.78 8.12
C ILE A 820 15.84 18.61 9.35
N PRO A 821 15.06 19.69 9.21
CA PRO A 821 14.72 20.62 10.28
C PRO A 821 13.60 20.06 11.19
N HIS A 822 13.80 18.88 11.80
CA HIS A 822 12.80 18.24 12.64
C HIS A 822 12.50 19.03 13.92
N ALA A 823 13.49 19.70 14.51
CA ALA A 823 13.27 20.57 15.66
C ALA A 823 12.16 21.60 15.37
N ARG A 824 12.19 22.20 14.17
CA ARG A 824 11.16 23.14 13.72
C ARG A 824 9.86 22.47 13.28
N ALA A 825 9.95 21.32 12.61
CA ALA A 825 8.77 20.55 12.22
C ALA A 825 7.94 20.12 13.45
N PHE A 826 8.60 19.84 14.59
CA PHE A 826 7.95 19.39 15.82
C PHE A 826 7.32 20.53 16.63
N LEU A 827 7.68 21.79 16.40
CA LEU A 827 7.19 22.96 17.16
C LEU A 827 5.74 23.35 16.87
N GLY A 828 5.07 22.84 15.86
CA GLY A 828 3.70 23.28 15.63
C GLY A 828 2.96 22.42 14.63
N PRO A 829 1.63 22.53 14.65
CA PRO A 829 0.81 21.93 13.62
C PRO A 829 0.98 22.67 12.29
N GLU A 830 0.47 22.03 11.25
CA GLU A 830 0.42 22.48 9.86
C GLU A 830 0.09 23.98 9.75
N ALA A 831 0.75 24.70 8.85
CA ALA A 831 0.20 25.99 8.44
C ALA A 831 -1.17 25.72 7.81
N ALA A 832 -2.23 26.35 8.32
CA ALA A 832 -3.62 26.09 7.91
C ALA A 832 -3.90 26.30 6.40
N PHE A 833 -2.94 26.85 5.66
CA PHE A 833 -2.97 27.07 4.22
C PHE A 833 -1.74 26.48 3.49
N SER A 834 -0.96 25.58 4.12
CA SER A 834 0.08 24.86 3.39
C SER A 834 -0.59 24.12 2.23
N PRO A 835 -0.15 24.31 0.97
CA PRO A 835 -0.80 23.74 -0.20
C PRO A 835 -0.79 22.20 -0.23
N ALA A 836 -0.03 21.57 0.65
CA ALA A 836 -0.08 20.14 0.92
C ALA A 836 -0.35 19.89 2.43
N PRO A 837 -1.42 19.14 2.78
CA PRO A 837 -1.63 18.64 4.14
C PRO A 837 -0.36 17.92 4.66
N GLY A 838 -0.03 18.07 5.94
CA GLY A 838 1.12 17.43 6.58
C GLY A 838 2.47 18.15 6.51
N LYS A 839 2.65 19.23 5.72
CA LYS A 839 4.00 19.75 5.43
C LYS A 839 4.23 21.18 5.94
N THR A 840 5.26 21.35 6.78
CA THR A 840 5.74 22.67 7.24
C THR A 840 6.66 23.31 6.19
N ALA A 841 6.77 24.64 6.19
CA ALA A 841 7.65 25.36 5.26
C ALA A 841 9.12 24.83 5.26
N PRO A 842 9.74 24.49 6.40
CA PRO A 842 11.08 23.90 6.40
C PRO A 842 11.15 22.50 5.75
N ILE A 843 10.10 21.68 5.88
CA ILE A 843 10.02 20.38 5.19
C ILE A 843 9.87 20.59 3.67
N GLU A 844 9.05 21.55 3.23
CA GLU A 844 8.97 21.93 1.81
C GLU A 844 10.29 22.42 1.21
N ALA A 845 11.04 23.18 2.00
CA ALA A 845 12.36 23.66 1.60
C ALA A 845 13.30 22.50 1.25
N THR A 846 13.30 21.42 2.04
CA THR A 846 14.13 20.23 1.77
C THR A 846 13.75 19.51 0.46
N ARG A 847 12.45 19.46 0.12
CA ARG A 847 11.94 18.82 -1.11
C ARG A 847 12.46 19.50 -2.35
N ILE A 848 12.37 20.83 -2.37
CA ILE A 848 12.81 21.67 -3.48
C ILE A 848 14.33 21.57 -3.65
N VAL A 849 15.08 21.54 -2.54
CA VAL A 849 16.54 21.35 -2.58
C VAL A 849 16.92 19.99 -3.16
N VAL A 850 16.32 18.88 -2.69
CA VAL A 850 16.60 17.54 -3.23
C VAL A 850 16.31 17.47 -4.72
N ARG A 851 15.16 18.02 -5.16
CA ARG A 851 14.78 18.03 -6.57
C ARG A 851 15.72 18.86 -7.42
N ALA A 852 16.07 20.08 -6.98
CA ALA A 852 17.02 20.94 -7.69
C ALA A 852 18.39 20.29 -7.83
N LEU A 853 18.91 19.68 -6.75
CA LEU A 853 20.19 18.97 -6.76
C LEU A 853 20.19 17.81 -7.77
N ALA A 854 19.14 16.98 -7.75
CA ALA A 854 19.06 15.78 -8.59
C ALA A 854 18.89 16.12 -10.08
N GLU A 855 18.03 17.08 -10.40
CA GLU A 855 17.67 17.40 -11.79
C GLU A 855 18.69 18.33 -12.46
N ARG A 856 19.09 19.40 -11.77
CA ARG A 856 19.98 20.41 -12.37
C ARG A 856 21.46 20.04 -12.25
N PHE A 857 21.83 19.26 -11.25
CA PHE A 857 23.24 18.98 -10.95
C PHE A 857 23.59 17.49 -10.90
N GLY A 858 22.63 16.57 -10.99
CA GLY A 858 22.89 15.12 -10.86
C GLY A 858 23.48 14.72 -9.51
N VAL A 859 23.23 15.54 -8.47
CA VAL A 859 23.71 15.33 -7.10
C VAL A 859 22.51 14.95 -6.25
N VAL A 860 22.65 13.93 -5.40
CA VAL A 860 21.61 13.58 -4.42
C VAL A 860 22.27 13.53 -3.05
N PRO A 861 21.76 14.28 -2.04
CA PRO A 861 22.38 14.33 -0.73
C PRO A 861 22.04 13.10 0.12
N THR A 862 22.81 12.87 1.18
CA THR A 862 22.33 12.11 2.34
C THR A 862 21.63 13.07 3.31
N ALA A 863 20.46 12.70 3.86
CA ALA A 863 19.75 13.56 4.81
C ALA A 863 19.91 13.09 6.26
N ILE A 864 20.02 14.04 7.18
CA ILE A 864 20.20 13.77 8.62
C ILE A 864 19.32 14.72 9.43
N SER A 865 18.53 14.17 10.36
CA SER A 865 17.77 14.95 11.35
C SER A 865 18.67 15.86 12.18
N ASP A 866 18.29 17.13 12.33
CA ASP A 866 18.95 18.07 13.25
C ASP A 866 18.95 17.54 14.71
N LEU A 867 17.92 16.80 15.12
CA LEU A 867 17.82 16.15 16.44
C LEU A 867 18.84 15.00 16.66
N ARG A 868 19.47 14.51 15.59
CA ARG A 868 20.46 13.40 15.62
C ARG A 868 21.75 13.77 14.88
N LEU A 869 22.00 15.06 14.69
CA LEU A 869 23.18 15.57 14.01
C LEU A 869 24.40 15.52 14.95
N THR A 870 25.52 14.98 14.46
CA THR A 870 26.78 14.94 15.22
C THR A 870 27.96 15.22 14.32
N ALA A 871 29.07 15.69 14.89
CA ALA A 871 30.31 15.91 14.14
C ALA A 871 30.81 14.62 13.45
N ALA A 872 30.60 13.45 14.08
CA ALA A 872 31.01 12.16 13.52
C ALA A 872 30.24 11.81 12.23
N ARG A 873 28.94 12.14 12.16
CA ARG A 873 28.12 11.93 10.96
C ARG A 873 28.39 12.93 9.84
N LEU A 874 29.04 14.05 10.17
CA LEU A 874 29.45 15.09 9.21
C LEU A 874 30.91 14.99 8.76
N LYS A 875 31.68 14.01 9.24
CA LYS A 875 33.14 13.93 9.02
C LYS A 875 33.54 13.89 7.54
N ASP A 876 32.71 13.29 6.69
CA ASP A 876 32.97 13.10 5.25
C ASP A 876 32.24 14.15 4.38
N ALA A 877 31.46 15.05 5.01
CA ALA A 877 30.69 16.07 4.31
C ALA A 877 31.60 17.19 3.78
N LYS A 878 31.49 17.50 2.49
CA LYS A 878 32.12 18.67 1.88
C LYS A 878 31.20 19.89 1.93
N LEU A 879 29.89 19.65 1.80
CA LEU A 879 28.84 20.66 1.88
C LEU A 879 27.71 20.15 2.79
N VAL A 880 27.27 20.98 3.72
CA VAL A 880 26.08 20.76 4.55
C VAL A 880 25.09 21.86 4.23
N ILE A 881 23.88 21.49 3.82
CA ILE A 881 22.79 22.42 3.50
C ILE A 881 21.75 22.36 4.61
N VAL A 882 21.39 23.51 5.16
CA VAL A 882 20.44 23.67 6.27
C VAL A 882 19.32 24.61 5.80
N PRO A 883 18.28 24.06 5.16
CA PRO A 883 17.26 24.88 4.51
C PRO A 883 16.24 25.41 5.53
N ALA A 884 16.09 26.73 5.58
CA ALA A 884 15.08 27.45 6.37
C ALA A 884 14.81 26.85 7.77
N PRO A 885 15.82 26.64 8.63
CA PRO A 885 15.63 25.86 9.84
C PRO A 885 14.76 26.58 10.89
N GLU A 886 14.73 27.93 10.91
CA GLU A 886 14.09 28.81 11.92
C GLU A 886 14.64 28.64 13.35
N VAL A 887 14.79 27.41 13.82
CA VAL A 887 15.42 27.02 15.07
C VAL A 887 16.51 25.98 14.84
N LEU A 888 17.56 26.00 15.67
CA LEU A 888 18.60 24.96 15.70
C LEU A 888 19.00 24.70 17.15
N ASP A 889 18.76 23.50 17.66
CA ASP A 889 19.15 23.13 19.02
C ASP A 889 20.69 23.11 19.17
N GLU A 890 21.19 23.35 20.39
CA GLU A 890 22.63 23.51 20.66
C GLU A 890 23.47 22.34 20.12
N GLY A 891 22.98 21.10 20.22
CA GLY A 891 23.68 19.93 19.70
C GLY A 891 23.91 19.99 18.18
N ALA A 892 22.87 20.37 17.42
CA ALA A 892 22.95 20.54 15.98
C ALA A 892 23.85 21.72 15.59
N ALA A 893 23.67 22.86 16.26
CA ALA A 893 24.49 24.05 16.05
C ALA A 893 25.98 23.78 16.31
N LYS A 894 26.29 23.03 17.38
CA LYS A 894 27.65 22.60 17.70
C LYS A 894 28.22 21.67 16.63
N ALA A 895 27.45 20.68 16.17
CA ALA A 895 27.89 19.75 15.13
C ALA A 895 28.24 20.48 13.82
N LEU A 896 27.42 21.46 13.41
CA LEU A 896 27.67 22.30 12.24
C LEU A 896 28.92 23.17 12.42
N LEU A 897 29.10 23.77 13.60
CA LEU A 897 30.26 24.60 13.91
C LEU A 897 31.56 23.78 13.88
N ASP A 898 31.54 22.58 14.44
CA ASP A 898 32.71 21.70 14.45
C ASP A 898 33.02 21.19 13.03
N ALA A 899 32.02 20.81 12.24
CA ALA A 899 32.21 20.42 10.84
C ALA A 899 32.80 21.56 9.99
N SER A 900 32.31 22.78 10.21
CA SER A 900 32.82 24.01 9.61
C SER A 900 34.30 24.25 9.95
N ARG A 901 34.69 24.08 11.21
CA ARG A 901 36.10 24.16 11.66
C ARG A 901 36.98 23.08 11.05
N SER A 902 36.43 21.91 10.76
CA SER A 902 37.11 20.83 10.04
C SER A 902 37.12 21.00 8.51
N GLY A 903 36.60 22.12 7.99
CA GLY A 903 36.70 22.50 6.59
C GLY A 903 35.47 22.23 5.72
N ALA A 904 34.41 21.63 6.27
CA ALA A 904 33.14 21.50 5.57
C ALA A 904 32.51 22.88 5.30
N LYS A 905 31.86 23.04 4.16
CA LYS A 905 31.08 24.24 3.85
C LYS A 905 29.66 24.08 4.37
N ILE A 906 29.14 25.09 5.04
CA ILE A 906 27.79 25.09 5.61
C ILE A 906 26.99 26.18 4.90
N LEU A 907 25.90 25.82 4.22
CA LEU A 907 24.94 26.75 3.66
C LEU A 907 23.67 26.73 4.52
N VAL A 908 23.36 27.86 5.16
CA VAL A 908 22.09 28.07 5.86
C VAL A 908 21.25 29.04 5.05
N THR A 909 19.98 28.73 4.83
CA THR A 909 19.02 29.65 4.20
C THR A 909 17.96 30.10 5.22
N GLY A 910 17.34 31.26 4.99
CA GLY A 910 16.23 31.74 5.80
C GLY A 910 16.62 32.22 7.21
N ALA A 911 15.63 32.26 8.11
CA ALA A 911 15.79 32.75 9.47
C ALA A 911 16.41 31.70 10.43
N VAL A 912 17.16 32.18 11.42
CA VAL A 912 17.55 31.41 12.62
C VAL A 912 17.40 32.33 13.84
N GLU A 913 16.41 32.07 14.69
CA GLU A 913 16.05 32.95 15.81
C GLU A 913 16.53 32.45 17.18
N GLY A 914 16.85 31.15 17.29
CA GLY A 914 17.30 30.52 18.52
C GLY A 914 17.25 29.00 18.42
N ASP A 915 17.31 28.33 19.56
CA ASP A 915 16.93 26.92 19.69
C ASP A 915 15.40 26.74 19.74
N SER A 916 14.93 25.50 19.90
CA SER A 916 13.50 25.19 20.01
C SER A 916 12.77 25.95 21.13
N TYR A 917 13.50 26.50 22.10
CA TYR A 917 12.99 27.24 23.24
C TYR A 917 13.31 28.74 23.17
N GLY A 918 13.73 29.24 22.00
CA GLY A 918 14.02 30.64 21.75
C GLY A 918 15.28 31.16 22.44
N SER A 919 16.19 30.28 22.85
CA SER A 919 17.47 30.66 23.45
C SER A 919 18.54 30.83 22.39
N ALA A 920 19.37 31.86 22.57
CA ALA A 920 20.53 32.13 21.73
C ALA A 920 21.77 31.42 22.30
N THR A 921 21.92 30.15 21.94
CA THR A 921 22.93 29.24 22.50
C THR A 921 24.36 29.59 22.05
N PRO A 922 25.42 29.15 22.77
CA PRO A 922 26.80 29.52 22.45
C PRO A 922 27.22 29.12 21.02
N SER A 923 26.89 27.90 20.58
CA SER A 923 27.28 27.43 19.24
C SER A 923 26.50 28.13 18.14
N LEU A 924 25.21 28.44 18.36
CA LEU A 924 24.40 29.24 17.45
C LEU A 924 24.99 30.64 17.22
N ARG A 925 25.44 31.31 18.29
CA ARG A 925 26.10 32.61 18.19
C ARG A 925 27.41 32.50 17.40
N ALA A 926 28.20 31.47 17.66
CA ALA A 926 29.47 31.24 16.99
C ALA A 926 29.33 30.91 15.50
N LEU A 927 28.21 30.32 15.07
CA LEU A 927 27.89 30.10 13.65
C LEU A 927 27.63 31.40 12.88
N GLY A 928 27.29 32.50 13.56
CA GLY A 928 27.02 33.80 12.93
C GLY A 928 25.69 33.86 12.16
N VAL A 929 24.84 32.84 12.23
CA VAL A 929 23.54 32.76 11.51
C VAL A 929 22.37 33.32 12.33
N LEU A 930 22.49 33.36 13.65
CA LEU A 930 21.49 33.89 14.57
C LEU A 930 21.17 35.38 14.30
N GLY A 931 19.89 35.76 14.32
CA GLY A 931 19.48 37.16 14.22
C GLY A 931 17.96 37.36 14.23
N ASN A 932 17.53 38.62 14.23
CA ASN A 932 16.12 38.97 14.07
C ASN A 932 15.59 38.49 12.71
N SER A 933 14.29 38.24 12.64
CA SER A 933 13.63 37.84 11.40
C SER A 933 12.28 38.52 11.23
N ARG A 934 11.84 38.62 9.98
CA ARG A 934 10.50 39.12 9.61
C ARG A 934 9.86 38.18 8.60
N PRO A 935 8.53 38.20 8.45
CA PRO A 935 7.91 37.53 7.32
C PRO A 935 8.48 38.04 6.00
N VAL A 936 8.52 37.16 5.00
CA VAL A 936 8.84 37.57 3.63
C VAL A 936 7.75 38.51 3.12
N THR A 937 8.13 39.43 2.24
CA THR A 937 7.17 40.20 1.43
C THR A 937 6.90 39.46 0.12
N MET A 938 5.87 39.88 -0.63
CA MET A 938 5.57 39.30 -1.95
C MET A 938 6.80 39.24 -2.87
N HIS A 939 7.66 40.26 -2.80
CA HIS A 939 8.86 40.37 -3.62
C HIS A 939 10.04 40.76 -2.75
N GLU A 940 11.01 39.86 -2.62
CA GLU A 940 12.28 40.14 -1.93
C GLU A 940 13.39 40.38 -2.94
N LYS A 941 14.30 41.32 -2.64
CA LYS A 941 15.49 41.51 -3.45
C LYS A 941 16.48 40.37 -3.20
N SER A 942 16.98 39.75 -4.25
CA SER A 942 17.98 38.69 -4.15
C SER A 942 19.07 38.85 -5.20
N ALA A 943 20.33 38.75 -4.77
CA ALA A 943 21.49 38.75 -5.66
C ALA A 943 21.55 37.50 -6.56
N TRP A 944 20.85 36.44 -6.18
CA TRP A 944 20.77 35.19 -6.94
C TRP A 944 19.74 35.26 -8.07
N SER A 945 18.84 36.24 -8.06
CA SER A 945 17.84 36.39 -9.11
C SER A 945 18.38 37.18 -10.31
N PRO A 946 18.21 36.68 -11.55
CA PRO A 946 18.53 37.46 -12.75
C PRO A 946 17.78 38.80 -12.83
N SER A 947 16.56 38.88 -12.30
CA SER A 947 15.75 40.11 -12.28
C SER A 947 16.06 41.01 -11.08
N GLY A 948 16.87 40.52 -10.13
CA GLY A 948 17.10 41.14 -8.83
C GLY A 948 15.98 40.89 -7.80
N TRP A 949 14.90 40.18 -8.18
CA TRP A 949 13.74 39.93 -7.32
C TRP A 949 13.36 38.44 -7.28
N VAL A 950 12.86 37.97 -6.15
CA VAL A 950 12.22 36.65 -5.99
C VAL A 950 10.81 36.80 -5.43
N THR A 951 9.90 35.96 -5.89
CA THR A 951 8.47 36.06 -5.60
C THR A 951 8.02 35.01 -4.59
N PHE A 952 7.31 35.43 -3.54
CA PHE A 952 6.70 34.56 -2.53
C PHE A 952 5.17 34.61 -2.64
N GLY A 953 4.58 33.61 -3.31
CA GLY A 953 3.14 33.46 -3.52
C GLY A 953 2.43 32.65 -2.43
N ASP A 954 1.18 32.26 -2.68
CA ASP A 954 0.42 31.27 -1.88
C ASP A 954 0.39 31.53 -0.37
N LEU A 955 0.23 32.81 0.01
CA LEU A 955 0.23 33.28 1.40
C LEU A 955 1.56 33.08 2.16
N ALA A 956 2.68 32.88 1.46
CA ALA A 956 4.00 32.72 2.10
C ALA A 956 4.38 33.88 3.04
N GLN A 957 3.81 35.07 2.85
CA GLN A 957 3.97 36.23 3.74
C GLN A 957 3.42 35.98 5.16
N GLU A 958 2.59 34.96 5.36
CA GLU A 958 1.96 34.63 6.65
C GLU A 958 2.72 33.54 7.41
N TYR A 959 3.60 32.77 6.75
CA TYR A 959 4.21 31.58 7.34
C TYR A 959 5.68 31.34 6.98
N VAL A 960 6.27 32.11 6.06
CA VAL A 960 7.69 32.02 5.69
C VAL A 960 8.45 33.24 6.22
N ARG A 961 9.60 33.01 6.84
CA ARG A 961 10.40 34.06 7.48
C ARG A 961 11.78 34.17 6.86
N ARG A 962 12.25 35.41 6.71
CA ARG A 962 13.63 35.73 6.32
C ARG A 962 14.39 36.38 7.46
N ALA A 963 15.69 36.12 7.53
CA ALA A 963 16.57 36.84 8.45
C ALA A 963 16.72 38.30 8.03
N ASP A 964 16.87 39.18 9.02
CA ASP A 964 17.17 40.60 8.83
C ASP A 964 18.69 40.81 8.70
N LYS A 965 19.26 40.19 7.66
CA LYS A 965 20.68 40.28 7.28
C LYS A 965 20.81 40.57 5.79
N ALA A 966 22.00 41.01 5.39
CA ALA A 966 22.33 41.21 3.97
C ALA A 966 22.49 39.84 3.28
N SER A 967 21.96 39.72 2.07
CA SER A 967 22.16 38.52 1.25
C SER A 967 23.61 38.36 0.84
N VAL A 968 24.06 37.11 0.75
CA VAL A 968 25.36 36.78 0.19
C VAL A 968 25.30 36.92 -1.32
N SER A 969 26.16 37.74 -1.91
CA SER A 969 26.20 37.97 -3.36
C SER A 969 27.17 37.05 -4.10
N SER A 970 28.07 36.37 -3.39
CA SER A 970 28.97 35.36 -3.93
C SER A 970 29.39 34.36 -2.84
N LEU A 971 29.62 33.11 -3.22
CA LEU A 971 30.16 32.06 -2.35
C LEU A 971 31.62 31.70 -2.69
N SER A 972 32.25 32.47 -3.59
CA SER A 972 33.60 32.26 -4.09
C SER A 972 34.61 33.16 -3.40
N ALA A 973 35.66 32.55 -2.83
CA ALA A 973 36.87 33.17 -2.28
C ALA A 973 36.70 34.06 -1.04
N GLY A 974 37.05 33.50 0.12
CA GLY A 974 37.17 34.25 1.38
C GLY A 974 37.55 33.43 2.63
N GLY A 975 37.88 32.14 2.49
CA GLY A 975 38.13 31.25 3.64
C GLY A 975 36.89 30.89 4.46
N LEU A 976 35.76 31.60 4.30
CA LEU A 976 34.52 31.34 5.01
C LEU A 976 34.01 29.91 4.76
N THR A 977 33.68 29.24 5.86
CA THR A 977 33.13 27.89 5.90
C THR A 977 31.64 27.88 6.25
N VAL A 978 31.08 29.01 6.70
CA VAL A 978 29.64 29.19 6.92
C VAL A 978 29.12 30.30 6.02
N TRP A 979 28.08 30.00 5.26
CA TRP A 979 27.35 30.89 4.37
C TRP A 979 25.91 31.00 4.83
N HIS A 980 25.40 32.22 4.93
CA HIS A 980 24.03 32.48 5.33
C HIS A 980 23.32 33.30 4.26
N GLU A 981 22.42 32.65 3.52
CA GLU A 981 21.46 33.37 2.68
C GLU A 981 20.22 33.70 3.53
N PRO A 982 19.98 34.96 3.91
CA PRO A 982 18.90 35.33 4.81
C PRO A 982 17.50 35.06 4.25
N ILE A 983 17.35 34.96 2.93
CA ILE A 983 16.08 34.68 2.27
C ILE A 983 15.94 33.16 2.10
N PRO A 984 14.80 32.53 2.47
CA PRO A 984 14.56 31.12 2.17
C PRO A 984 14.19 30.96 0.68
N ILE A 985 15.18 31.13 -0.20
CA ILE A 985 15.01 31.24 -1.66
C ILE A 985 14.34 29.99 -2.25
N GLU A 986 14.58 28.81 -1.66
CA GLU A 986 13.96 27.57 -2.07
C GLU A 986 12.43 27.58 -1.94
N LEU A 987 11.87 28.40 -1.05
CA LEU A 987 10.41 28.58 -0.89
C LEU A 987 9.85 29.68 -1.82
N ALA A 988 10.68 30.34 -2.62
CA ALA A 988 10.20 31.26 -3.64
C ALA A 988 9.61 30.49 -4.84
N ARG A 989 8.65 31.12 -5.53
CA ARG A 989 8.05 30.61 -6.76
C ARG A 989 9.09 30.45 -7.88
N ASP A 990 10.04 31.38 -7.95
CA ASP A 990 11.12 31.39 -8.93
C ASP A 990 12.15 30.30 -8.62
N ARG A 991 12.38 29.38 -9.57
CA ARG A 991 13.30 28.24 -9.38
C ARG A 991 14.76 28.54 -9.73
N GLU A 992 15.01 29.46 -10.64
CA GLU A 992 16.37 29.81 -11.07
C GLU A 992 17.27 30.37 -9.95
N PRO A 993 16.77 31.23 -9.02
CA PRO A 993 17.57 31.72 -7.91
C PRO A 993 18.14 30.63 -6.99
N ILE A 994 17.34 29.60 -6.65
CA ILE A 994 17.84 28.48 -5.83
C ILE A 994 18.87 27.65 -6.60
N VAL A 995 18.68 27.47 -7.92
CA VAL A 995 19.67 26.79 -8.77
C VAL A 995 21.01 27.53 -8.74
N LYS A 996 21.02 28.85 -8.91
CA LYS A 996 22.25 29.64 -8.86
C LYS A 996 22.95 29.61 -7.50
N LEU A 997 22.17 29.66 -6.42
CA LEU A 997 22.72 29.53 -5.06
C LEU A 997 23.37 28.15 -4.86
N LEU A 998 22.69 27.07 -5.25
CA LEU A 998 23.20 25.71 -5.14
C LEU A 998 24.41 25.47 -6.04
N GLU A 999 24.41 26.01 -7.27
CA GLU A 999 25.57 25.96 -8.18
C GLU A 999 26.80 26.59 -7.52
N ALA A 1000 26.66 27.79 -6.96
CA ALA A 1000 27.74 28.48 -6.27
C ALA A 1000 28.22 27.71 -5.03
N ALA A 1001 27.30 27.08 -4.27
CA ALA A 1001 27.64 26.29 -3.10
C ALA A 1001 28.39 24.99 -3.47
N LEU A 1002 27.93 24.28 -4.51
CA LEU A 1002 28.57 23.08 -5.04
C LEU A 1002 29.97 23.40 -5.59
N ALA A 1003 30.11 24.50 -6.33
CA ALA A 1003 31.40 24.98 -6.82
C ALA A 1003 32.35 25.37 -5.67
N GLY A 1004 31.84 26.10 -4.67
CA GLY A 1004 32.60 26.49 -3.48
C GLY A 1004 33.08 25.30 -2.63
N ALA A 1005 32.33 24.20 -2.63
CA ALA A 1005 32.67 22.93 -1.99
C ALA A 1005 33.43 21.95 -2.91
N ARG A 1006 33.69 22.33 -4.17
CA ARG A 1006 34.38 21.52 -5.19
C ARG A 1006 33.73 20.15 -5.41
N ILE A 1007 32.40 20.16 -5.55
CA ILE A 1007 31.60 18.97 -5.83
C ILE A 1007 31.40 18.85 -7.33
N ALA A 1008 31.66 17.67 -7.89
CA ALA A 1008 31.40 17.39 -9.30
C ALA A 1008 29.89 17.33 -9.57
N THR A 1009 29.46 17.87 -10.70
CA THR A 1009 28.06 17.92 -11.10
C THR A 1009 27.87 17.33 -12.50
N SER A 1010 26.65 16.90 -12.77
CA SER A 1010 26.12 16.57 -14.09
C SER A 1010 25.05 17.59 -14.45
N PRO A 1011 25.39 18.71 -15.10
CA PRO A 1011 24.41 19.75 -15.45
C PRO A 1011 23.24 19.17 -16.24
N GLY A 1012 22.02 19.62 -15.93
CA GLY A 1012 20.81 19.20 -16.63
C GLY A 1012 19.63 20.14 -16.41
N ASP A 1013 18.46 19.66 -16.77
CA ASP A 1013 17.23 20.45 -16.85
C ASP A 1013 16.10 19.84 -16.00
N TRP A 1014 15.10 20.66 -15.66
CA TRP A 1014 13.97 20.25 -14.83
C TRP A 1014 13.17 19.07 -15.41
N GLY A 1015 12.68 18.18 -14.56
CA GLY A 1015 11.98 16.95 -14.93
C GLY A 1015 12.88 15.79 -15.38
N LEU A 1016 14.21 15.95 -15.32
CA LEU A 1016 15.19 14.89 -15.65
C LEU A 1016 16.18 14.67 -14.51
N ALA A 1017 15.78 13.84 -13.54
CA ALA A 1017 16.64 13.51 -12.40
C ALA A 1017 17.74 12.53 -12.80
N ALA A 1018 18.93 12.71 -12.22
CA ALA A 1018 20.05 11.78 -12.39
C ALA A 1018 20.78 11.55 -11.06
N ARG A 1019 21.31 10.35 -10.88
CA ARG A 1019 22.30 10.04 -9.84
C ARG A 1019 23.31 9.03 -10.36
N ALA A 1020 24.59 9.23 -10.02
CA ALA A 1020 25.63 8.22 -10.14
C ALA A 1020 26.11 7.80 -8.74
N LEU A 1021 26.02 6.51 -8.43
CA LEU A 1021 26.46 5.91 -7.18
C LEU A 1021 27.74 5.11 -7.43
N LEU A 1022 28.82 5.46 -6.74
CA LEU A 1022 30.13 4.84 -6.91
C LEU A 1022 30.30 3.67 -5.95
N ALA A 1023 30.32 2.44 -6.46
CA ALA A 1023 30.72 1.24 -5.74
C ALA A 1023 32.21 0.94 -6.02
N PRO A 1024 32.86 0.03 -5.27
CA PRO A 1024 34.27 -0.31 -5.50
C PRO A 1024 34.57 -0.80 -6.92
N ARG A 1025 33.63 -1.53 -7.55
CA ARG A 1025 33.82 -2.13 -8.88
C ARG A 1025 32.86 -1.62 -9.96
N ALA A 1026 31.85 -0.84 -9.60
CA ALA A 1026 30.84 -0.39 -10.54
C ALA A 1026 30.34 1.02 -10.24
N ILE A 1027 29.74 1.65 -11.25
CA ILE A 1027 28.96 2.87 -11.11
C ILE A 1027 27.51 2.50 -11.44
N LEU A 1028 26.61 2.69 -10.47
CA LEU A 1028 25.18 2.56 -10.69
C LEU A 1028 24.60 3.93 -11.04
N ILE A 1029 24.09 4.06 -12.26
CA ILE A 1029 23.45 5.28 -12.76
C ILE A 1029 21.94 5.06 -12.77
N ALA A 1030 21.21 5.99 -12.16
CA ALA A 1030 19.76 6.06 -12.23
C ALA A 1030 19.34 7.38 -12.89
N VAL A 1031 18.50 7.28 -13.93
CA VAL A 1031 17.93 8.44 -14.63
C VAL A 1031 16.42 8.29 -14.65
N VAL A 1032 15.70 9.34 -14.28
CA VAL A 1032 14.23 9.37 -14.29
C VAL A 1032 13.75 10.57 -15.09
N ASN A 1033 12.80 10.32 -15.99
CA ASN A 1033 12.16 11.32 -16.81
C ASN A 1033 10.71 11.51 -16.39
N GLU A 1034 10.37 12.68 -15.90
CA GLU A 1034 9.00 13.07 -15.54
C GLU A 1034 8.32 13.91 -16.61
N ARG A 1035 8.98 14.12 -17.75
CA ARG A 1035 8.42 14.85 -18.89
C ARG A 1035 7.53 13.94 -19.75
N PRO A 1036 6.55 14.53 -20.45
CA PRO A 1036 5.69 13.79 -21.38
C PRO A 1036 6.40 13.43 -22.71
N GLU A 1037 7.68 13.77 -22.86
CA GLU A 1037 8.49 13.50 -24.05
C GLU A 1037 9.77 12.73 -23.70
N PRO A 1038 10.28 11.86 -24.60
CA PRO A 1038 11.57 11.21 -24.42
C PRO A 1038 12.71 12.22 -24.32
N ALA A 1039 13.79 11.87 -23.62
CA ALA A 1039 14.95 12.72 -23.46
C ALA A 1039 16.25 11.91 -23.32
N THR A 1040 17.39 12.60 -23.44
CA THR A 1040 18.70 12.03 -23.12
C THR A 1040 19.30 12.81 -21.96
N ARG A 1041 19.66 12.12 -20.88
CA ARG A 1041 20.30 12.71 -19.71
C ARG A 1041 21.79 12.40 -19.73
N ARG A 1042 22.63 13.44 -19.81
CA ARG A 1042 24.08 13.30 -19.62
C ARG A 1042 24.41 13.16 -18.14
N VAL A 1043 25.17 12.12 -17.79
CA VAL A 1043 25.63 11.83 -16.42
C VAL A 1043 27.16 11.79 -16.42
N ILE A 1044 27.77 12.56 -15.52
CA ILE A 1044 29.23 12.67 -15.38
C ILE A 1044 29.64 11.94 -14.10
N ALA A 1045 30.50 10.93 -14.23
CA ALA A 1045 31.04 10.18 -13.11
C ALA A 1045 32.52 9.85 -13.34
N GLU A 1046 33.37 10.20 -12.37
CA GLU A 1046 34.83 10.00 -12.45
C GLU A 1046 35.46 10.55 -13.74
N GLY A 1047 35.04 11.75 -14.17
CA GLY A 1047 35.53 12.40 -15.38
C GLY A 1047 35.04 11.80 -16.70
N ARG A 1048 34.16 10.79 -16.66
CA ARG A 1048 33.53 10.18 -17.84
C ARG A 1048 32.10 10.66 -18.00
N SER A 1049 31.66 10.86 -19.24
CA SER A 1049 30.30 11.31 -19.56
C SER A 1049 29.49 10.20 -20.23
N PHE A 1050 28.28 9.94 -19.71
CA PHE A 1050 27.35 8.95 -20.22
C PHE A 1050 26.07 9.63 -20.69
N ASP A 1051 25.74 9.50 -21.97
CA ASP A 1051 24.45 9.93 -22.50
C ASP A 1051 23.46 8.77 -22.35
N VAL A 1052 22.45 8.96 -21.48
CA VAL A 1052 21.45 7.95 -21.13
C VAL A 1052 20.10 8.34 -21.73
N PRO A 1053 19.65 7.71 -22.83
CA PRO A 1053 18.32 7.90 -23.37
C PRO A 1053 17.27 7.30 -22.42
N VAL A 1054 16.15 8.01 -22.23
CA VAL A 1054 15.04 7.64 -21.35
C VAL A 1054 13.71 8.02 -22.00
N SER A 1055 12.73 7.12 -21.96
CA SER A 1055 11.40 7.36 -22.53
C SER A 1055 10.64 8.45 -21.78
N ALA A 1056 9.61 9.01 -22.41
CA ALA A 1056 8.62 9.85 -21.74
C ALA A 1056 8.07 9.16 -20.50
N LEU A 1057 7.99 9.89 -19.37
CA LEU A 1057 7.48 9.40 -18.09
C LEU A 1057 8.11 8.07 -17.60
N GLY A 1058 9.30 7.73 -18.08
CA GLY A 1058 9.99 6.47 -17.80
C GLY A 1058 11.26 6.64 -16.97
N ALA A 1059 11.98 5.54 -16.77
CA ALA A 1059 13.25 5.55 -16.06
C ALA A 1059 14.25 4.53 -16.60
N ARG A 1060 15.53 4.74 -16.25
CA ARG A 1060 16.65 3.92 -16.73
C ARG A 1060 17.63 3.66 -15.61
N LEU A 1061 17.94 2.38 -15.40
CA LEU A 1061 19.06 1.96 -14.55
C LEU A 1061 20.17 1.45 -15.45
N VAL A 1062 21.41 1.88 -15.17
CA VAL A 1062 22.60 1.52 -15.93
C VAL A 1062 23.71 1.16 -14.96
N LEU A 1063 24.35 0.04 -15.19
CA LEU A 1063 25.52 -0.39 -14.44
C LEU A 1063 26.75 -0.29 -15.34
N VAL A 1064 27.74 0.46 -14.90
CA VAL A 1064 29.00 0.63 -15.61
C VAL A 1064 30.12 -0.04 -14.81
N ASP A 1065 30.94 -0.85 -15.47
CA ASP A 1065 32.16 -1.38 -14.87
C ASP A 1065 33.14 -0.22 -14.61
N ARG A 1066 33.52 -0.02 -13.34
CA ARG A 1066 34.27 1.18 -12.92
C ARG A 1066 35.66 1.23 -13.54
N ALA A 1067 36.32 0.08 -13.71
CA ALA A 1067 37.67 0.00 -14.26
C ALA A 1067 37.73 0.30 -15.76
N THR A 1068 36.77 -0.22 -16.53
CA THR A 1068 36.77 -0.12 -17.99
C THR A 1068 35.90 1.02 -18.53
N GLY A 1069 34.92 1.49 -17.76
CA GLY A 1069 33.92 2.46 -18.21
C GLY A 1069 32.88 1.88 -19.17
N ARG A 1070 32.84 0.56 -19.36
CA ARG A 1070 31.88 -0.12 -20.24
C ARG A 1070 30.57 -0.37 -19.50
N VAL A 1071 29.45 -0.23 -20.21
CA VAL A 1071 28.12 -0.60 -19.69
C VAL A 1071 28.08 -2.12 -19.54
N ALA A 1072 27.93 -2.59 -18.30
CA ALA A 1072 27.81 -4.00 -17.95
C ALA A 1072 26.35 -4.48 -18.01
N ALA A 1073 25.38 -3.62 -17.67
CA ALA A 1073 23.96 -3.90 -17.76
C ALA A 1073 23.16 -2.60 -17.87
N SER A 1074 21.97 -2.66 -18.45
CA SER A 1074 20.97 -1.59 -18.37
C SER A 1074 19.55 -2.16 -18.44
N THR A 1075 18.57 -1.42 -17.94
CA THR A 1075 17.16 -1.70 -18.26
C THR A 1075 16.89 -1.47 -19.76
N PRO A 1076 15.79 -1.99 -20.35
CA PRO A 1076 15.47 -1.88 -21.77
C PRO A 1076 15.30 -0.44 -22.29
N GLY A 1077 15.61 -0.22 -23.58
CA GLY A 1077 15.60 1.08 -24.28
C GLY A 1077 16.92 1.38 -25.00
N ASP A 1078 17.03 2.54 -25.67
CA ASP A 1078 18.13 2.85 -26.60
C ASP A 1078 19.53 2.76 -25.99
N PRO A 1079 20.59 2.47 -26.78
CA PRO A 1079 21.95 2.29 -26.24
C PRO A 1079 22.47 3.51 -25.46
N VAL A 1080 23.13 3.26 -24.34
CA VAL A 1080 23.85 4.29 -23.57
C VAL A 1080 25.19 4.57 -24.23
N ALA A 1081 25.48 5.83 -24.53
CA ALA A 1081 26.72 6.23 -25.20
C ALA A 1081 27.74 6.81 -24.21
N LEU A 1082 28.98 6.30 -24.25
CA LEU A 1082 30.12 6.93 -23.58
C LEU A 1082 30.62 8.08 -24.46
N VAL A 1083 30.47 9.31 -23.98
CA VAL A 1083 30.92 10.52 -24.67
C VAL A 1083 32.35 10.82 -24.21
N ARG A 1084 33.26 10.95 -25.18
CA ARG A 1084 34.67 11.31 -24.93
C ARG A 1084 34.85 12.80 -24.71
#